data_AF-A0AAV5GCI2-F1
#
_entry.id   AF-A0AAV5GCI2-F1
#
_cell.length_a   1.000
_cell.length_b   1.000
_cell.length_c   1.000
_cell.angle_alpha   90.00
_cell.angle_beta   90.00
_cell.angle_gamma   90.00
#
_symmetry.space_group_name_H-M   'P 1'
#
loop_
_entity.id
_entity.type
_entity.pdbx_description
1 polymer ?
#
loop_
_entity_poly.entity_id
_entity_poly.type
_entity_poly.pdbx_seq_one_letter_code
_entity_poly.pdbx_strand_id
1 'polypeptide(L)'
;MPSLPTHEYVSLPDTPLSDHPTFDLAAKDVVVVVGDDTQEKRRRGSDGSTRYFFIVIATSIVVVLCVLLAPPSRLSRSMSPFASASLSTPHAYHPTLVGPRPRFNPSGRPTYEACSTEELLAAIKGAKVRPDGASTQVDFGEVTETEVQPIEWSFDFPAAGEGAGKACPLPKVYSPEEACELLGAFGGVHMAGDSLVRHTYSALLMIVTGRVDPVVNAGTTSDCRGDHFFDDGKACRERIAFDTNADYHVCGNAAQLRFIPVWQPLPGDVNGLWEDFPVWRSSRPKHSALYSPVLISGFGAHGMYDAERLETDWWPALDDHLSRQYPTPLYLFQGPHAVAPNLREQFRELQGERACRAYKEKVEAQALAHSPVGEPSLGGYRYVDMYSMSEGAQSYDGMHYSLQVNLEKAHLFLNLLDTLWGEIVRSGGMAPYESCSVVTTHSPTSPSLHHVDALAANMGKPSSLSLSPFDLPSPGLAHFNRLVGSQSGQDKLFMVYSYAAHVVIAALNSQRFGNKARRDLAVRMEKLRATISDARVLYRLFGIFPIIAWAQSLNDPARQPKDRQLLTLQRLQAWSMLLYYPLEHIYYLAGKGVFKLSPKRIGSIAIWSCRFWAAYVVLQIFHIRRSFQLLNLERASVIRSTRERVRSGKADTEAVETEKAQLQALAKREKDLKRDCWVQAGYLPLTAHWSLPHGLLPNNVWVGVCGTVAAVAGLKGVWQATA
;
A
#
# COMPACT_ATOMS: atom_id res chain seq x y z
N MET A 1 -4.53 -18.44 2.82
CA MET A 1 -3.64 -18.97 1.76
C MET A 1 -2.66 -17.87 1.44
N PRO A 2 -1.33 -18.10 1.51
CA PRO A 2 -0.38 -17.07 1.10
C PRO A 2 -0.59 -16.81 -0.40
N SER A 3 -0.65 -15.53 -0.76
CA SER A 3 -0.69 -15.08 -2.15
C SER A 3 0.52 -15.64 -2.88
N LEU A 4 0.27 -16.46 -3.91
CA LEU A 4 1.25 -16.69 -4.97
C LEU A 4 1.86 -15.33 -5.35
N PRO A 5 3.17 -15.23 -5.66
CA PRO A 5 3.65 -14.07 -6.37
C PRO A 5 2.73 -13.88 -7.57
N THR A 6 2.01 -12.77 -7.59
CA THR A 6 1.17 -12.38 -8.71
C THR A 6 2.06 -12.45 -9.95
N HIS A 7 1.49 -12.84 -11.09
CA HIS A 7 2.15 -12.89 -12.40
C HIS A 7 2.75 -11.53 -12.87
N GLU A 8 2.84 -10.56 -11.96
CA GLU A 8 3.31 -9.18 -12.05
C GLU A 8 4.83 -9.05 -12.24
N TYR A 9 5.61 -10.08 -11.87
CA TYR A 9 7.08 -10.07 -12.03
C TYR A 9 7.58 -10.60 -13.39
N VAL A 10 6.69 -11.11 -14.24
CA VAL A 10 7.02 -11.36 -15.65
C VAL A 10 6.54 -10.15 -16.46
N SER A 11 7.35 -9.11 -16.46
CA SER A 11 7.30 -8.07 -17.50
C SER A 11 7.75 -8.72 -18.81
N LEU A 12 7.09 -8.45 -19.95
CA LEU A 12 7.19 -9.31 -21.14
C LEU A 12 7.71 -8.58 -22.39
N PRO A 13 8.56 -9.20 -23.23
CA PRO A 13 9.33 -8.51 -24.26
C PRO A 13 8.51 -8.00 -25.42
N ASP A 14 8.83 -6.77 -25.82
CA ASP A 14 8.85 -6.38 -27.23
C ASP A 14 10.29 -6.61 -27.72
N THR A 15 10.47 -7.40 -28.78
CA THR A 15 11.73 -7.41 -29.49
C THR A 15 11.93 -6.03 -30.14
N PRO A 16 13.08 -5.36 -29.95
CA PRO A 16 13.43 -4.27 -30.85
C PRO A 16 13.55 -4.90 -32.24
N LEU A 17 12.73 -4.43 -33.19
CA LEU A 17 13.07 -4.51 -34.59
C LEU A 17 14.37 -3.70 -34.74
N SER A 18 15.51 -4.34 -34.48
CA SER A 18 16.73 -3.92 -35.16
C SER A 18 16.40 -4.03 -36.64
N ASP A 19 16.50 -2.92 -37.36
CA ASP A 19 16.48 -2.89 -38.81
C ASP A 19 17.14 -4.17 -39.32
N HIS A 20 16.36 -5.01 -40.01
CA HIS A 20 16.97 -6.00 -40.86
C HIS A 20 17.90 -5.21 -41.79
N PRO A 21 19.21 -5.47 -41.81
CA PRO A 21 19.98 -5.00 -42.93
C PRO A 21 19.39 -5.75 -44.13
N THR A 22 18.66 -5.02 -44.97
CA THR A 22 18.48 -5.41 -46.36
C THR A 22 19.88 -5.68 -46.88
N PHE A 23 20.20 -6.96 -47.07
CA PHE A 23 21.39 -7.38 -47.78
C PHE A 23 21.21 -6.90 -49.22
N ASP A 24 21.72 -5.71 -49.50
CA ASP A 24 21.90 -5.21 -50.85
C ASP A 24 23.12 -5.93 -51.43
N LEU A 25 22.88 -7.15 -51.93
CA LEU A 25 23.82 -7.81 -52.82
C LEU A 25 23.67 -7.15 -54.19
N ALA A 26 24.56 -6.21 -54.46
CA ALA A 26 24.84 -5.78 -55.81
C ALA A 26 25.21 -7.02 -56.65
N ALA A 27 24.27 -7.47 -57.48
CA ALA A 27 24.51 -8.37 -58.58
C ALA A 27 24.01 -7.67 -59.86
N LYS A 28 24.99 -7.30 -60.68
CA LYS A 28 24.82 -6.92 -62.08
C LYS A 28 23.98 -7.94 -62.83
N ASP A 29 23.23 -7.43 -63.80
CA ASP A 29 22.79 -8.04 -65.05
C ASP A 29 22.48 -9.55 -65.03
N VAL A 30 21.20 -9.90 -65.20
CA VAL A 30 20.74 -10.83 -66.24
C VAL A 30 19.19 -10.83 -66.26
N VAL A 31 18.70 -10.87 -67.49
CA VAL A 31 17.33 -10.69 -67.97
C VAL A 31 16.65 -12.05 -68.19
N VAL A 32 15.32 -12.12 -67.95
CA VAL A 32 14.32 -13.09 -68.54
C VAL A 32 14.33 -14.52 -67.93
N VAL A 33 13.22 -15.20 -67.61
CA VAL A 33 11.96 -15.54 -68.32
C VAL A 33 10.82 -15.87 -67.33
N VAL A 34 9.57 -15.57 -67.73
CA VAL A 34 8.29 -16.01 -67.15
C VAL A 34 7.95 -17.45 -67.57
N GLY A 35 7.48 -18.30 -66.65
CA GLY A 35 6.88 -19.60 -66.98
C GLY A 35 5.73 -19.95 -66.03
N ASP A 36 4.53 -20.05 -66.60
CA ASP A 36 3.24 -20.40 -66.00
C ASP A 36 3.03 -21.94 -65.97
N ASP A 37 1.94 -22.37 -65.33
CA ASP A 37 1.36 -23.73 -65.27
C ASP A 37 2.04 -24.75 -64.33
N THR A 38 1.37 -25.54 -63.47
CA THR A 38 -0.01 -26.04 -63.46
C THR A 38 -0.39 -26.58 -62.07
N GLN A 39 -1.69 -26.57 -61.79
CA GLN A 39 -2.33 -27.23 -60.65
C GLN A 39 -2.26 -28.76 -60.69
N GLU A 40 -2.28 -29.36 -59.49
CA GLU A 40 -3.22 -30.40 -59.04
C GLU A 40 -2.60 -31.68 -58.43
N LYS A 41 -3.23 -32.12 -57.33
CA LYS A 41 -3.12 -33.39 -56.57
C LYS A 41 -2.01 -33.52 -55.51
N ARG A 42 -2.37 -33.15 -54.28
CA ARG A 42 -2.61 -34.17 -53.22
C ARG A 42 -3.46 -33.63 -52.06
N ARG A 43 -4.70 -34.11 -51.99
CA ARG A 43 -5.56 -34.09 -50.79
C ARG A 43 -5.03 -35.10 -49.76
N ARG A 44 -4.99 -34.70 -48.48
CA ARG A 44 -5.85 -35.18 -47.35
C ARG A 44 -5.05 -35.34 -46.05
N GLY A 45 -5.51 -34.66 -44.98
CA GLY A 45 -5.38 -35.16 -43.60
C GLY A 45 -5.03 -34.13 -42.51
N SER A 46 -6.05 -33.49 -41.90
CA SER A 46 -6.23 -33.28 -40.45
C SER A 46 -6.87 -31.91 -40.16
N ASP A 47 -8.21 -31.93 -40.20
CA ASP A 47 -9.14 -30.86 -39.84
C ASP A 47 -9.46 -30.97 -38.34
N GLY A 48 -9.18 -29.92 -37.58
CA GLY A 48 -9.44 -29.87 -36.12
C GLY A 48 -8.92 -28.59 -35.46
N SER A 49 -7.78 -28.07 -35.90
CA SER A 49 -7.18 -26.84 -35.33
C SER A 49 -7.76 -25.55 -35.94
N THR A 50 -8.23 -25.62 -37.19
CA THR A 50 -8.77 -24.47 -37.94
C THR A 50 -10.12 -24.00 -37.41
N ARG A 51 -10.96 -24.91 -36.88
CA ARG A 51 -12.29 -24.54 -36.33
C ARG A 51 -12.19 -23.75 -35.03
N TYR A 52 -11.24 -24.09 -34.16
CA TYR A 52 -11.00 -23.34 -32.91
C TYR A 52 -10.39 -21.96 -33.18
N PHE A 53 -9.55 -21.85 -34.21
CA PHE A 53 -8.97 -20.58 -34.66
C PHE A 53 -10.04 -19.56 -35.11
N PHE A 54 -11.03 -20.00 -35.89
CA PHE A 54 -12.12 -19.11 -36.33
C PHE A 54 -13.14 -18.76 -35.22
N ILE A 55 -13.37 -19.65 -34.24
CA ILE A 55 -14.28 -19.40 -33.12
C ILE A 55 -13.73 -18.30 -32.19
N VAL A 56 -12.42 -18.30 -31.93
CA VAL A 56 -11.76 -17.29 -31.08
C VAL A 56 -11.75 -15.92 -31.76
N ILE A 57 -11.51 -15.87 -33.08
CA ILE A 57 -11.60 -14.63 -33.87
C ILE A 57 -13.02 -14.07 -33.86
N ALA A 58 -14.03 -14.92 -34.03
CA ALA A 58 -15.44 -14.50 -34.04
C ALA A 58 -15.88 -13.91 -32.69
N THR A 59 -15.46 -14.50 -31.55
CA THR A 59 -15.80 -13.97 -30.23
C THR A 59 -15.06 -12.66 -29.92
N SER A 60 -13.80 -12.52 -30.34
CA SER A 60 -13.06 -11.25 -30.19
C SER A 60 -13.67 -10.09 -31.00
N ILE A 61 -14.20 -10.35 -32.20
CA ILE A 61 -14.83 -9.32 -33.04
C ILE A 61 -16.18 -8.86 -32.46
N VAL A 62 -17.00 -9.78 -31.93
CA VAL A 62 -18.30 -9.45 -31.33
C VAL A 62 -18.15 -8.57 -30.09
N VAL A 63 -17.16 -8.85 -29.23
CA VAL A 63 -16.92 -8.06 -28.01
C VAL A 63 -16.42 -6.65 -28.35
N VAL A 64 -15.56 -6.51 -29.37
CA VAL A 64 -15.07 -5.21 -29.84
C VAL A 64 -16.21 -4.38 -30.46
N LEU A 65 -17.12 -5.00 -31.22
CA LEU A 65 -18.29 -4.31 -31.79
C LEU A 65 -19.30 -3.88 -30.71
N CYS A 66 -19.51 -4.67 -29.65
CA CYS A 66 -20.38 -4.28 -28.54
C CYS A 66 -19.83 -3.10 -27.72
N VAL A 67 -18.51 -2.91 -27.67
CA VAL A 67 -17.86 -1.80 -26.96
C VAL A 67 -17.79 -0.52 -27.82
N LEU A 68 -17.65 -0.65 -29.14
CA LEU A 68 -17.53 0.48 -30.06
C LEU A 68 -18.88 1.11 -30.47
N LEU A 69 -20.01 0.42 -30.25
CA LEU A 69 -21.34 0.88 -30.67
C LEU A 69 -22.21 1.47 -29.53
N ALA A 70 -21.65 1.73 -28.36
CA ALA A 70 -22.35 2.46 -27.30
C ALA A 70 -22.44 3.97 -27.66
N PRO A 71 -23.65 4.59 -27.70
CA PRO A 71 -23.83 5.91 -28.27
C PRO A 71 -23.21 7.03 -27.41
N PRO A 72 -22.58 8.06 -28.03
CA PRO A 72 -22.04 9.19 -27.31
C PRO A 72 -23.11 10.28 -27.18
N SER A 73 -23.30 10.84 -25.98
CA SER A 73 -23.94 12.14 -25.89
C SER A 73 -23.23 13.04 -24.89
N ARG A 74 -22.82 14.19 -25.45
CA ARG A 74 -22.50 15.48 -24.83
C ARG A 74 -21.23 15.54 -24.00
N LEU A 75 -20.19 16.13 -24.59
CA LEU A 75 -19.51 17.31 -24.03
C LEU A 75 -18.71 17.98 -25.16
N SER A 76 -19.25 19.11 -25.62
CA SER A 76 -18.57 20.09 -26.47
C SER A 76 -18.58 21.40 -25.70
N ARG A 77 -17.39 21.90 -25.36
CA ARG A 77 -16.95 23.32 -25.38
C ARG A 77 -15.56 23.35 -24.73
N SER A 78 -14.51 23.50 -25.54
CA SER A 78 -13.91 24.77 -25.94
C SER A 78 -13.08 25.39 -24.81
N MET A 79 -11.79 25.10 -24.80
CA MET A 79 -10.79 25.95 -24.15
C MET A 79 -9.78 26.40 -25.21
N SER A 80 -9.64 27.72 -25.33
CA SER A 80 -8.51 28.37 -25.99
C SER A 80 -7.57 28.97 -24.93
N PRO A 81 -6.30 29.25 -25.29
CA PRO A 81 -5.17 29.16 -24.37
C PRO A 81 -4.55 30.51 -24.05
N PHE A 82 -4.08 30.71 -22.82
CA PHE A 82 -3.05 31.69 -22.43
C PHE A 82 -2.55 31.28 -21.04
N ALA A 83 -1.32 31.51 -20.59
CA ALA A 83 0.00 31.66 -21.18
C ALA A 83 0.96 31.58 -19.98
N SER A 84 2.20 31.24 -20.27
CA SER A 84 3.32 31.07 -19.33
C SER A 84 3.49 32.20 -18.31
N ALA A 85 3.75 31.84 -17.05
CA ALA A 85 4.67 32.56 -16.19
C ALA A 85 5.38 31.57 -15.25
N SER A 86 6.66 31.37 -15.55
CA SER A 86 7.66 30.70 -14.72
C SER A 86 7.95 31.56 -13.49
N LEU A 87 7.68 31.05 -12.28
CA LEU A 87 8.34 31.44 -11.05
C LEU A 87 8.53 30.17 -10.21
N SER A 88 9.79 29.85 -9.94
CA SER A 88 10.28 28.78 -9.08
C SER A 88 9.79 28.92 -7.65
N THR A 89 9.25 27.84 -7.04
CA THR A 89 9.29 27.42 -5.60
C THR A 89 8.16 26.40 -5.31
N PRO A 90 8.20 25.66 -4.18
CA PRO A 90 8.99 24.47 -3.83
C PRO A 90 8.14 23.18 -3.91
N HIS A 91 8.74 22.02 -3.62
CA HIS A 91 8.08 20.70 -3.57
C HIS A 91 6.66 20.75 -2.98
N ALA A 92 5.66 20.31 -3.74
CA ALA A 92 4.27 20.28 -3.33
C ALA A 92 4.07 19.22 -2.23
N TYR A 93 4.19 19.62 -0.98
CA TYR A 93 3.97 18.73 0.16
C TYR A 93 2.48 18.54 0.47
N HIS A 94 2.19 17.31 0.81
CA HIS A 94 0.88 16.66 0.85
C HIS A 94 -0.01 17.23 1.96
N PRO A 95 -1.27 17.60 1.68
CA PRO A 95 -2.15 18.11 2.73
C PRO A 95 -2.51 16.96 3.67
N THR A 96 -2.06 17.05 4.92
CA THR A 96 -2.64 16.28 6.01
C THR A 96 -4.11 16.67 6.15
N LEU A 97 -4.96 15.71 6.47
CA LEU A 97 -6.39 15.93 6.56
C LEU A 97 -6.96 15.38 7.86
N VAL A 98 -7.83 16.15 8.51
CA VAL A 98 -8.51 15.73 9.74
C VAL A 98 -10.02 15.90 9.64
N GLY A 99 -10.74 15.02 10.32
CA GLY A 99 -12.18 15.08 10.45
C GLY A 99 -12.66 16.17 11.42
N PRO A 100 -13.96 16.50 11.38
CA PRO A 100 -14.56 17.46 12.30
C PRO A 100 -14.70 16.90 13.72
N ARG A 101 -14.76 17.79 14.71
CA ARG A 101 -14.96 17.47 16.14
C ARG A 101 -16.17 18.22 16.72
N PRO A 102 -17.40 17.90 16.28
CA PRO A 102 -18.55 18.77 16.48
C PRO A 102 -19.06 18.85 17.93
N ARG A 103 -18.82 17.84 18.79
CA ARG A 103 -19.36 17.83 20.14
C ARG A 103 -18.53 18.66 21.10
N PHE A 104 -17.21 18.48 21.06
CA PHE A 104 -16.28 19.12 21.99
C PHE A 104 -15.49 20.26 21.36
N ASN A 105 -15.64 20.49 20.04
CA ASN A 105 -14.90 21.51 19.31
C ASN A 105 -15.61 22.04 18.04
N PRO A 106 -16.81 22.63 18.18
CA PRO A 106 -17.57 23.15 17.03
C PRO A 106 -16.92 24.39 16.39
N SER A 107 -16.00 25.06 17.08
CA SER A 107 -15.34 26.28 16.62
C SER A 107 -14.18 26.04 15.64
N GLY A 108 -13.72 24.80 15.48
CA GLY A 108 -12.58 24.47 14.61
C GLY A 108 -11.22 24.88 15.19
N ARG A 109 -11.11 25.06 16.51
CA ARG A 109 -9.86 25.48 17.18
C ARG A 109 -9.47 24.48 18.25
N PRO A 110 -8.19 24.11 18.42
CA PRO A 110 -7.81 23.02 19.35
C PRO A 110 -8.33 23.30 20.77
N THR A 111 -8.68 22.27 21.54
CA THR A 111 -9.16 22.49 22.91
C THR A 111 -8.01 23.00 23.81
N TYR A 112 -6.78 22.62 23.49
CA TYR A 112 -5.56 23.21 24.02
C TYR A 112 -4.99 24.26 23.05
N GLU A 113 -5.28 25.55 23.25
CA GLU A 113 -4.79 26.66 22.39
C GLU A 113 -3.55 27.38 22.94
N ALA A 114 -3.11 27.04 24.15
CA ALA A 114 -2.14 27.85 24.87
C ALA A 114 -0.74 27.84 24.22
N CYS A 115 -0.39 26.73 23.57
CA CYS A 115 0.88 26.51 22.89
C CYS A 115 0.67 25.84 21.54
N SER A 116 1.56 26.13 20.59
CA SER A 116 1.74 25.37 19.36
C SER A 116 2.31 23.98 19.62
N THR A 117 2.28 23.10 18.62
CA THR A 117 2.82 21.75 18.73
C THR A 117 4.32 21.78 19.10
N GLU A 118 5.09 22.69 18.52
CA GLU A 118 6.52 22.86 18.85
C GLU A 118 6.75 23.35 20.27
N GLU A 119 5.99 24.36 20.71
CA GLU A 119 6.08 24.88 22.07
C GLU A 119 5.70 23.81 23.11
N LEU A 120 4.67 23.00 22.83
CA LEU A 120 4.26 21.91 23.70
C LEU A 120 5.32 20.80 23.76
N LEU A 121 5.93 20.41 22.63
CA LEU A 121 7.04 19.45 22.61
C LEU A 121 8.24 19.95 23.43
N ALA A 122 8.58 21.24 23.30
CA ALA A 122 9.65 21.86 24.09
C ALA A 122 9.31 21.89 25.60
N ALA A 123 8.05 22.16 25.95
CA ALA A 123 7.59 22.15 27.34
C ALA A 123 7.64 20.75 27.96
N ILE A 124 7.22 19.71 27.21
CA ILE A 124 7.32 18.31 27.63
C ILE A 124 8.78 17.92 27.89
N LYS A 125 9.69 18.28 26.98
CA LYS A 125 11.14 18.05 27.11
C LYS A 125 11.74 18.73 28.33
N GLY A 126 11.18 19.86 28.77
CA GLY A 126 11.61 20.60 29.95
C GLY A 126 10.87 20.25 31.25
N ALA A 127 9.93 19.30 31.22
CA ALA A 127 9.09 18.99 32.37
C ALA A 127 9.92 18.60 33.61
N LYS A 128 9.44 18.94 34.80
CA LYS A 128 10.08 18.60 36.08
C LYS A 128 9.08 17.89 36.97
N VAL A 129 9.34 16.62 37.29
CA VAL A 129 8.51 15.85 38.22
C VAL A 129 8.54 16.50 39.60
N ARG A 130 7.37 16.73 40.19
CA ARG A 130 7.24 17.29 41.53
C ARG A 130 7.54 16.20 42.56
N PRO A 131 8.23 16.52 43.68
CA PRO A 131 8.48 15.56 44.75
C PRO A 131 7.22 14.96 45.36
N ASP A 132 6.11 15.70 45.34
CA ASP A 132 4.79 15.31 45.84
C ASP A 132 3.82 14.84 44.73
N GLY A 133 4.31 14.68 43.50
CA GLY A 133 3.49 14.17 42.39
C GLY A 133 3.06 12.72 42.61
N ALA A 134 1.90 12.34 42.09
CA ALA A 134 1.38 10.97 42.22
C ALA A 134 2.34 9.91 41.65
N SER A 135 3.13 10.27 40.62
CA SER A 135 4.14 9.39 40.04
C SER A 135 5.32 9.09 40.97
N THR A 136 5.56 9.88 42.01
CA THR A 136 6.64 9.67 42.99
C THR A 136 6.16 8.97 44.26
N GLN A 137 4.85 8.80 44.43
CA GLN A 137 4.19 8.20 45.61
C GLN A 137 3.18 7.14 45.18
N VAL A 138 3.67 6.10 44.48
CA VAL A 138 2.82 5.07 43.90
C VAL A 138 2.45 4.03 44.95
N ASP A 139 1.16 3.72 45.05
CA ASP A 139 0.68 2.52 45.75
C ASP A 139 0.56 1.37 44.73
N PHE A 140 1.47 0.41 44.81
CA PHE A 140 1.45 -0.79 43.95
C PHE A 140 0.46 -1.86 44.44
N GLY A 141 -0.46 -1.52 45.32
CA GLY A 141 -1.53 -2.39 45.80
C GLY A 141 -2.54 -2.78 44.71
N GLU A 142 -3.35 -3.80 45.03
CA GLU A 142 -4.41 -4.26 44.13
C GLU A 142 -5.56 -3.23 44.11
N VAL A 143 -5.92 -2.77 42.92
CA VAL A 143 -7.02 -1.82 42.72
C VAL A 143 -8.34 -2.59 42.60
N THR A 144 -9.28 -2.29 43.49
CA THR A 144 -10.62 -2.91 43.47
C THR A 144 -11.59 -2.17 42.54
N GLU A 145 -11.38 -0.87 42.34
CA GLU A 145 -12.14 -0.04 41.43
C GLU A 145 -11.90 -0.43 39.95
N THR A 146 -12.88 -0.13 39.11
CA THR A 146 -12.81 -0.44 37.67
C THR A 146 -12.80 0.81 36.80
N GLU A 147 -13.18 1.96 37.34
CA GLU A 147 -13.21 3.23 36.62
C GLU A 147 -11.85 3.93 36.70
N VAL A 148 -11.47 4.61 35.61
CA VAL A 148 -10.28 5.47 35.61
C VAL A 148 -10.63 6.76 36.33
N GLN A 149 -9.94 7.03 37.43
CA GLN A 149 -10.04 8.33 38.11
C GLN A 149 -9.30 9.39 37.29
N PRO A 150 -9.79 10.65 37.23
CA PRO A 150 -9.05 11.75 36.64
C PRO A 150 -7.68 11.90 37.28
N ILE A 151 -6.64 12.00 36.46
CA ILE A 151 -5.28 12.17 36.97
C ILE A 151 -4.98 13.63 37.30
N GLU A 152 -4.10 13.83 38.28
CA GLU A 152 -3.36 15.08 38.44
C GLU A 152 -1.96 14.91 37.84
N TRP A 153 -1.49 15.91 37.09
CA TRP A 153 -0.14 15.88 36.50
C TRP A 153 0.91 15.85 37.59
N SER A 154 1.82 14.87 37.58
CA SER A 154 2.88 14.73 38.59
C SER A 154 4.08 15.64 38.36
N PHE A 155 4.09 16.39 37.27
CA PHE A 155 5.17 17.29 36.87
C PHE A 155 4.64 18.68 36.56
N ASP A 156 5.54 19.65 36.54
CA ASP A 156 5.30 21.01 36.05
C ASP A 156 6.07 21.24 34.74
N PHE A 157 5.50 22.07 33.87
CA PHE A 157 6.23 22.61 32.73
C PHE A 157 7.14 23.76 33.13
N PRO A 158 8.22 24.03 32.37
CA PRO A 158 9.10 25.17 32.62
C PRO A 158 8.36 26.51 32.68
N ALA A 159 8.78 27.37 33.60
CA ALA A 159 8.31 28.74 33.65
C ALA A 159 8.83 29.57 32.46
N ALA A 160 8.18 30.71 32.18
CA ALA A 160 8.58 31.58 31.08
C ALA A 160 10.04 32.05 31.27
N GLY A 161 10.90 31.77 30.29
CA GLY A 161 12.33 32.11 30.33
C GLY A 161 13.24 31.02 30.91
N GLU A 162 12.72 29.93 31.48
CA GLU A 162 13.48 28.71 31.77
C GLU A 162 13.61 27.85 30.48
N GLY A 163 14.25 28.40 29.44
CA GLY A 163 14.45 27.72 28.16
C GLY A 163 14.07 28.56 26.92
N ALA A 164 14.26 27.99 25.73
CA ALA A 164 13.96 28.63 24.45
C ALA A 164 12.46 28.50 24.09
N GLY A 165 11.57 29.17 24.82
CA GLY A 165 10.14 29.10 24.50
C GLY A 165 9.19 29.91 25.41
N LYS A 166 7.94 30.03 24.95
CA LYS A 166 6.80 30.55 25.70
C LYS A 166 6.44 29.58 26.83
N ALA A 167 5.98 30.08 27.98
CA ALA A 167 5.44 29.21 29.03
C ALA A 167 4.13 28.56 28.59
N CYS A 168 4.13 27.23 28.52
CA CYS A 168 2.93 26.43 28.30
C CYS A 168 2.27 26.11 29.65
N PRO A 169 0.96 26.33 29.81
CA PRO A 169 0.24 25.83 30.97
C PRO A 169 0.19 24.30 30.93
N LEU A 170 -0.07 23.68 32.08
CA LEU A 170 -0.24 22.23 32.15
C LEU A 170 -1.33 21.76 31.17
N PRO A 171 -1.12 20.63 30.48
CA PRO A 171 -2.04 20.17 29.46
C PRO A 171 -3.38 19.70 30.02
N LYS A 172 -4.37 19.56 29.15
CA LYS A 172 -5.69 19.07 29.54
C LYS A 172 -5.67 17.57 29.85
N VAL A 173 -6.47 17.16 30.84
CA VAL A 173 -6.84 15.76 31.05
C VAL A 173 -8.16 15.50 30.30
N TYR A 174 -8.18 14.49 29.43
CA TYR A 174 -9.32 14.20 28.53
C TYR A 174 -10.29 13.22 29.17
N SER A 175 -11.60 13.47 29.01
CA SER A 175 -12.59 12.41 29.25
C SER A 175 -12.54 11.33 28.17
N PRO A 176 -13.12 10.13 28.42
CA PRO A 176 -13.23 9.09 27.40
C PRO A 176 -13.88 9.57 26.10
N GLU A 177 -14.96 10.35 26.19
CA GLU A 177 -15.72 10.86 25.05
C GLU A 177 -14.91 11.89 24.24
N GLU A 178 -14.17 12.76 24.93
CA GLU A 178 -13.32 13.77 24.31
C GLU A 178 -12.13 13.13 23.60
N ALA A 179 -11.50 12.15 24.23
CA ALA A 179 -10.42 11.36 23.63
C ALA A 179 -10.95 10.61 22.39
N CYS A 180 -12.10 9.95 22.49
CA CYS A 180 -12.70 9.23 21.36
C CYS A 180 -13.06 10.16 20.18
N GLU A 181 -13.61 11.35 20.43
CA GLU A 181 -13.88 12.31 19.36
C GLU A 181 -12.60 12.81 18.70
N LEU A 182 -11.56 13.11 19.48
CA LEU A 182 -10.27 13.53 18.96
C LEU A 182 -9.63 12.44 18.08
N LEU A 183 -9.53 11.21 18.59
CA LEU A 183 -8.94 10.08 17.86
C LEU A 183 -9.74 9.75 16.60
N GLY A 184 -11.07 9.91 16.65
CA GLY A 184 -11.96 9.74 15.50
C GLY A 184 -11.71 10.77 14.39
N ALA A 185 -11.28 11.99 14.75
CA ALA A 185 -10.88 13.01 13.77
C ALA A 185 -9.61 12.64 12.98
N PHE A 186 -8.80 11.70 13.47
CA PHE A 186 -7.68 11.12 12.72
C PHE A 186 -8.02 9.75 12.09
N GLY A 187 -9.18 9.20 12.43
CA GLY A 187 -9.63 7.87 12.02
C GLY A 187 -9.00 6.70 12.78
N GLY A 188 -8.13 6.99 13.75
CA GLY A 188 -7.43 5.97 14.53
C GLY A 188 -5.93 6.22 14.69
N VAL A 189 -5.34 5.42 15.56
CA VAL A 189 -3.91 5.44 15.90
C VAL A 189 -3.33 4.04 15.73
N HIS A 190 -2.20 3.97 15.01
CA HIS A 190 -1.38 2.78 14.91
C HIS A 190 -0.11 2.99 15.73
N MET A 191 0.15 2.10 16.68
CA MET A 191 1.29 2.18 17.59
C MET A 191 2.21 0.97 17.36
N ALA A 192 3.51 1.20 17.21
CA ALA A 192 4.50 0.15 16.96
C ALA A 192 5.68 0.30 17.90
N GLY A 193 5.99 -0.71 18.71
CA GLY A 193 7.05 -0.54 19.69
C GLY A 193 7.31 -1.69 20.62
N ASP A 194 8.27 -1.44 21.50
CA ASP A 194 8.58 -2.30 22.64
C ASP A 194 7.59 -2.09 23.80
N SER A 195 7.92 -2.58 24.99
CA SER A 195 7.05 -2.49 26.17
C SER A 195 6.70 -1.05 26.56
N LEU A 196 7.56 -0.07 26.27
CA LEU A 196 7.35 1.34 26.64
C LEU A 196 6.19 1.95 25.84
N VAL A 197 6.13 1.63 24.54
CA VAL A 197 5.04 2.04 23.65
C VAL A 197 3.78 1.24 23.95
N ARG A 198 3.92 -0.07 24.22
CA ARG A 198 2.79 -0.93 24.62
C ARG A 198 2.08 -0.36 25.84
N HIS A 199 2.82 0.03 26.88
CA HIS A 199 2.25 0.62 28.09
C HIS A 199 1.51 1.92 27.80
N THR A 200 2.05 2.77 26.94
CA THR A 200 1.34 3.99 26.51
C THR A 200 0.05 3.66 25.77
N TYR A 201 0.07 2.67 24.88
CA TYR A 201 -1.12 2.16 24.20
C TYR A 201 -2.17 1.61 25.18
N SER A 202 -1.74 0.86 26.19
CA SER A 202 -2.62 0.33 27.24
C SER A 202 -3.27 1.45 28.05
N ALA A 203 -2.52 2.49 28.42
CA ALA A 203 -3.08 3.67 29.07
C ALA A 203 -4.05 4.43 28.15
N LEU A 204 -3.78 4.52 26.85
CA LEU A 204 -4.71 5.10 25.89
C LEU A 204 -6.02 4.30 25.82
N LEU A 205 -5.95 2.96 25.85
CA LEU A 205 -7.13 2.11 25.97
C LEU A 205 -7.90 2.36 27.26
N MET A 206 -7.20 2.55 28.39
CA MET A 206 -7.85 2.88 29.67
C MET A 206 -8.62 4.20 29.57
N ILE A 207 -8.03 5.24 28.97
CA ILE A 207 -8.68 6.54 28.78
C ILE A 207 -9.93 6.41 27.90
N VAL A 208 -9.84 5.79 26.72
CA VAL A 208 -10.98 5.73 25.79
C VAL A 208 -12.10 4.79 26.24
N THR A 209 -11.80 3.87 27.15
CA THR A 209 -12.81 2.98 27.75
C THR A 209 -13.33 3.48 29.09
N GLY A 210 -12.64 4.43 29.72
CA GLY A 210 -12.93 4.87 31.09
C GLY A 210 -12.65 3.82 32.15
N ARG A 211 -11.80 2.82 31.85
CA ARG A 211 -11.57 1.65 32.72
C ARG A 211 -10.10 1.37 33.00
N VAL A 212 -9.77 1.03 34.25
CA VAL A 212 -8.39 0.68 34.68
C VAL A 212 -7.98 -0.75 34.33
N ASP A 213 -8.86 -1.51 33.66
CA ASP A 213 -8.63 -2.85 33.15
C ASP A 213 -8.79 -2.87 31.62
N PRO A 214 -7.84 -2.29 30.87
CA PRO A 214 -8.00 -2.00 29.46
C PRO A 214 -8.09 -3.30 28.69
N VAL A 215 -9.33 -3.64 28.35
CA VAL A 215 -9.74 -4.58 27.30
C VAL A 215 -8.89 -5.84 27.27
N VAL A 216 -9.30 -6.76 28.12
CA VAL A 216 -8.79 -8.11 28.21
C VAL A 216 -9.87 -9.10 27.79
N ASN A 217 -9.54 -10.05 26.91
CA ASN A 217 -10.42 -11.16 26.52
C ASN A 217 -11.14 -11.78 27.73
N ALA A 218 -12.33 -12.39 27.53
CA ALA A 218 -13.19 -12.97 28.57
C ALA A 218 -12.44 -13.96 29.50
N GLY A 219 -11.81 -13.43 30.54
CA GLY A 219 -10.90 -14.17 31.42
C GLY A 219 -10.04 -13.28 32.34
N THR A 220 -10.31 -11.98 32.42
CA THR A 220 -9.60 -11.04 33.30
C THR A 220 -9.69 -11.49 34.76
N THR A 221 -8.54 -11.70 35.37
CA THR A 221 -8.42 -11.85 36.82
C THR A 221 -8.33 -10.46 37.44
N SER A 222 -8.74 -10.28 38.70
CA SER A 222 -8.59 -9.00 39.42
C SER A 222 -7.15 -8.47 39.41
N ASP A 223 -6.18 -9.36 39.20
CA ASP A 223 -4.74 -9.06 39.16
C ASP A 223 -4.26 -8.26 37.92
N CYS A 224 -5.06 -8.06 36.88
CA CYS A 224 -4.67 -7.22 35.71
C CYS A 224 -5.41 -5.89 35.68
N ARG A 225 -5.42 -5.18 36.82
CA ARG A 225 -6.05 -3.86 36.97
C ARG A 225 -5.05 -2.83 37.47
N GLY A 226 -5.25 -1.59 37.01
CA GLY A 226 -4.45 -0.45 37.43
C GLY A 226 -2.95 -0.69 37.24
N ASP A 227 -2.19 -0.42 38.30
CA ASP A 227 -0.74 -0.57 38.34
C ASP A 227 -0.24 -1.97 37.96
N HIS A 228 -0.92 -3.04 38.39
CA HIS A 228 -0.51 -4.40 38.05
C HIS A 228 -0.47 -4.69 36.55
N PHE A 229 -1.18 -3.92 35.74
CA PHE A 229 -1.14 -4.07 34.29
C PHE A 229 0.21 -3.66 33.68
N PHE A 230 0.92 -2.74 34.34
CA PHE A 230 2.21 -2.20 33.91
C PHE A 230 3.41 -2.93 34.53
N ASP A 231 3.15 -3.86 35.44
CA ASP A 231 4.15 -4.78 35.95
C ASP A 231 4.41 -5.89 34.91
N ASP A 232 5.54 -5.78 34.20
CA ASP A 232 5.98 -6.75 33.20
C ASP A 232 6.42 -8.11 33.79
N GLY A 233 6.52 -8.20 35.12
CA GLY A 233 6.60 -9.47 35.85
C GLY A 233 5.31 -10.28 35.77
N LYS A 234 4.17 -9.65 35.45
CA LYS A 234 2.86 -10.28 35.31
C LYS A 234 2.53 -10.60 33.86
N ALA A 235 1.67 -11.60 33.66
CA ALA A 235 1.24 -12.05 32.32
C ALA A 235 0.13 -11.18 31.70
N CYS A 236 -0.08 -9.95 32.19
CA CYS A 236 -1.16 -9.07 31.72
C CYS A 236 -0.94 -8.57 30.28
N ARG A 237 0.33 -8.49 29.83
CA ARG A 237 0.69 -8.10 28.45
C ARG A 237 0.11 -8.99 27.34
N GLU A 238 -0.17 -10.25 27.63
CA GLU A 238 -0.71 -11.21 26.65
C GLU A 238 -2.22 -11.05 26.45
N ARG A 239 -2.83 -10.22 27.29
CA ARG A 239 -4.27 -10.13 27.43
C ARG A 239 -4.84 -8.87 26.79
N ILE A 240 -4.01 -7.92 26.39
CA ILE A 240 -4.42 -6.62 25.85
C ILE A 240 -5.08 -6.81 24.47
N ALA A 241 -6.08 -6.00 24.13
CA ALA A 241 -6.57 -5.92 22.76
C ALA A 241 -5.52 -5.25 21.85
N PHE A 242 -4.95 -6.02 20.93
CA PHE A 242 -3.94 -5.53 20.00
C PHE A 242 -4.57 -4.83 18.79
N ASP A 243 -5.83 -5.13 18.46
CA ASP A 243 -6.62 -4.43 17.46
C ASP A 243 -8.06 -4.22 17.95
N THR A 244 -8.45 -2.97 18.20
CA THR A 244 -9.81 -2.66 18.67
C THR A 244 -10.89 -2.93 17.63
N ASN A 245 -10.56 -3.23 16.38
CA ASN A 245 -11.55 -3.64 15.38
C ASN A 245 -11.79 -5.16 15.38
N ALA A 246 -10.81 -5.96 15.82
CA ALA A 246 -10.90 -7.41 15.83
C ALA A 246 -11.25 -7.96 17.22
N ASP A 247 -10.64 -7.38 18.26
CA ASP A 247 -10.71 -7.91 19.63
C ASP A 247 -11.86 -7.25 20.42
N TYR A 248 -11.96 -5.92 20.34
CA TYR A 248 -12.92 -5.15 21.13
C TYR A 248 -13.11 -3.72 20.64
N HIS A 249 -14.32 -3.43 20.17
CA HIS A 249 -14.68 -2.12 19.64
C HIS A 249 -14.67 -1.03 20.71
N VAL A 250 -13.89 0.02 20.48
CA VAL A 250 -13.86 1.24 21.30
C VAL A 250 -14.47 2.42 20.56
N CYS A 251 -14.77 3.50 21.28
CA CYS A 251 -15.23 4.77 20.70
C CYS A 251 -16.45 4.67 19.77
N GLY A 252 -17.32 3.66 19.95
CA GLY A 252 -18.45 3.43 19.05
C GLY A 252 -18.04 3.23 17.58
N ASN A 253 -16.84 2.69 17.32
CA ASN A 253 -16.22 2.57 16.00
C ASN A 253 -15.94 3.89 15.29
N ALA A 254 -15.80 4.99 16.03
CA ALA A 254 -15.32 6.27 15.48
C ALA A 254 -13.80 6.28 15.25
N ALA A 255 -13.05 5.49 16.02
CA ALA A 255 -11.60 5.37 15.91
C ALA A 255 -11.18 3.89 16.06
N GLN A 256 -10.12 3.51 15.35
CA GLN A 256 -9.48 2.21 15.53
C GLN A 256 -8.10 2.41 16.15
N LEU A 257 -7.82 1.69 17.24
CA LEU A 257 -6.51 1.64 17.86
C LEU A 257 -5.87 0.28 17.57
N ARG A 258 -4.61 0.31 17.16
CA ARG A 258 -3.83 -0.88 16.82
C ARG A 258 -2.46 -0.78 17.46
N PHE A 259 -2.03 -1.84 18.13
CA PHE A 259 -0.66 -1.99 18.61
C PHE A 259 0.01 -3.18 17.94
N ILE A 260 1.21 -2.96 17.40
CA ILE A 260 2.07 -4.03 16.89
C ILE A 260 3.35 -4.10 17.73
N PRO A 261 3.66 -5.27 18.33
CA PRO A 261 4.90 -5.45 19.07
C PRO A 261 6.07 -5.49 18.09
N VAL A 262 7.02 -4.59 18.28
CA VAL A 262 8.27 -4.54 17.51
C VAL A 262 9.40 -4.31 18.50
N TRP A 263 10.20 -5.34 18.73
CA TRP A 263 11.20 -5.33 19.79
C TRP A 263 12.45 -4.55 19.40
N GLN A 264 12.87 -4.66 18.14
CA GLN A 264 14.00 -3.94 17.58
C GLN A 264 13.68 -3.57 16.13
N PRO A 265 14.32 -2.52 15.57
CA PRO A 265 14.18 -2.17 14.16
C PRO A 265 14.96 -3.14 13.26
N LEU A 266 14.82 -4.45 13.45
CA LEU A 266 15.43 -5.46 12.59
C LEU A 266 14.60 -5.62 11.32
N PRO A 267 15.21 -5.85 10.14
CA PRO A 267 14.47 -5.97 8.88
C PRO A 267 13.31 -6.97 8.94
N GLY A 268 13.46 -8.09 9.67
CA GLY A 268 12.38 -9.07 9.85
C GLY A 268 11.20 -8.58 10.69
N ASP A 269 11.45 -7.82 11.76
CA ASP A 269 10.43 -7.30 12.68
C ASP A 269 9.72 -6.08 12.08
N VAL A 270 10.48 -5.25 11.36
CA VAL A 270 10.00 -4.04 10.69
C VAL A 270 9.11 -4.37 9.47
N ASN A 271 9.38 -5.49 8.77
CA ASN A 271 8.50 -5.95 7.69
C ASN A 271 7.07 -6.23 8.16
N GLY A 272 6.90 -6.77 9.37
CA GLY A 272 5.58 -7.05 9.93
C GLY A 272 4.73 -5.79 10.12
N LEU A 273 5.35 -4.68 10.52
CA LEU A 273 4.69 -3.38 10.59
C LEU A 273 4.21 -2.90 9.22
N TRP A 274 5.07 -2.98 8.21
CA TRP A 274 4.74 -2.47 6.88
C TRP A 274 3.72 -3.34 6.14
N GLU A 275 3.62 -4.63 6.49
CA GLU A 275 2.54 -5.51 6.04
C GLU A 275 1.22 -5.23 6.79
N ASP A 276 1.27 -4.94 8.09
CA ASP A 276 0.09 -4.69 8.93
C ASP A 276 -0.53 -3.31 8.69
N PHE A 277 0.29 -2.26 8.52
CA PHE A 277 -0.20 -0.88 8.43
C PHE A 277 -1.21 -0.64 7.29
N PRO A 278 -1.01 -1.12 6.05
CA PRO A 278 -2.02 -1.01 4.98
C PRO A 278 -3.31 -1.78 5.30
N VAL A 279 -3.19 -2.96 5.92
CA VAL A 279 -4.35 -3.77 6.33
C VAL A 279 -5.16 -3.02 7.37
N TRP A 280 -4.52 -2.57 8.44
CA TRP A 280 -5.13 -1.74 9.47
C TRP A 280 -5.80 -0.50 8.86
N ARG A 281 -5.07 0.26 8.04
CA ARG A 281 -5.58 1.48 7.39
C ARG A 281 -6.86 1.22 6.59
N SER A 282 -6.94 0.08 5.90
CA SER A 282 -8.10 -0.34 5.11
C SER A 282 -9.29 -0.81 5.96
N SER A 283 -9.03 -1.22 7.21
CA SER A 283 -10.04 -1.69 8.15
C SER A 283 -10.64 -0.58 9.03
N ARG A 284 -10.05 0.63 8.98
CA ARG A 284 -10.53 1.82 9.70
C ARG A 284 -11.98 2.18 9.34
N PRO A 285 -12.68 2.94 10.19
CA PRO A 285 -14.02 3.42 9.89
C PRO A 285 -14.09 4.12 8.53
N LYS A 286 -15.11 3.79 7.72
CA LYS A 286 -15.21 4.31 6.34
C LYS A 286 -15.24 5.84 6.26
N HIS A 287 -15.86 6.49 7.24
CA HIS A 287 -15.94 7.95 7.30
C HIS A 287 -14.58 8.62 7.46
N SER A 288 -13.57 7.90 7.98
CA SER A 288 -12.21 8.41 8.17
C SER A 288 -11.24 8.01 7.07
N ALA A 289 -11.74 7.50 5.93
CA ALA A 289 -10.90 7.11 4.79
C ALA A 289 -10.06 8.29 4.24
N LEU A 290 -10.58 9.52 4.38
CA LEU A 290 -9.93 10.76 3.99
C LEU A 290 -9.17 11.45 5.13
N TYR A 291 -9.03 10.82 6.29
CA TYR A 291 -8.30 11.40 7.42
C TYR A 291 -6.90 10.81 7.47
N SER A 292 -5.92 11.67 7.73
CA SER A 292 -4.53 11.33 8.04
C SER A 292 -4.49 10.48 9.32
N PRO A 293 -4.16 9.18 9.23
CA PRO A 293 -3.94 8.37 10.42
C PRO A 293 -2.73 8.86 11.20
N VAL A 294 -2.71 8.58 12.50
CA VAL A 294 -1.54 8.78 13.35
C VAL A 294 -0.78 7.46 13.45
N LEU A 295 0.52 7.51 13.16
CA LEU A 295 1.47 6.44 13.43
C LEU A 295 2.38 6.90 14.59
N ILE A 296 2.41 6.14 15.67
CA ILE A 296 3.33 6.36 16.79
C ILE A 296 4.27 5.17 16.86
N SER A 297 5.58 5.41 16.92
CA SER A 297 6.52 4.32 17.13
C SER A 297 7.58 4.65 18.15
N GLY A 298 8.15 3.64 18.79
CA GLY A 298 9.20 3.85 19.78
C GLY A 298 9.91 2.53 20.08
N PHE A 299 11.23 2.59 20.04
CA PHE A 299 12.11 1.44 20.26
C PHE A 299 13.33 1.93 21.04
N GLY A 300 14.18 1.00 21.44
CA GLY A 300 15.52 1.32 21.95
C GLY A 300 15.90 0.48 23.14
N ALA A 301 14.94 0.20 24.04
CA ALA A 301 15.21 -0.57 25.25
C ALA A 301 15.84 -1.93 24.90
N HIS A 302 15.18 -2.73 24.06
CA HIS A 302 15.72 -4.04 23.68
C HIS A 302 16.94 -3.97 22.77
N GLY A 303 17.18 -2.85 22.10
CA GLY A 303 18.35 -2.58 21.27
C GLY A 303 19.52 -1.94 22.01
N MET A 304 19.50 -1.94 23.35
CA MET A 304 20.55 -1.32 24.19
C MET A 304 20.77 0.16 23.86
N TYR A 305 19.70 0.86 23.49
CA TYR A 305 19.72 2.26 23.08
C TYR A 305 20.75 2.58 21.97
N ASP A 306 20.90 1.64 21.03
CA ASP A 306 21.65 1.86 19.79
C ASP A 306 20.78 2.61 18.75
N ALA A 307 21.17 3.83 18.42
CA ALA A 307 20.50 4.69 17.44
C ALA A 307 20.95 4.43 15.99
N GLU A 308 22.07 3.72 15.76
CA GLU A 308 22.60 3.52 14.41
C GLU A 308 21.62 2.71 13.55
N ARG A 309 21.00 1.69 14.14
CA ARG A 309 19.99 0.86 13.46
C ARG A 309 18.75 1.65 13.06
N LEU A 310 18.38 2.67 13.82
CA LEU A 310 17.27 3.53 13.41
C LEU A 310 17.64 4.33 12.17
N GLU A 311 18.87 4.84 12.12
CA GLU A 311 19.41 5.56 10.97
C GLU A 311 19.49 4.71 9.71
N THR A 312 19.97 3.47 9.84
CA THR A 312 20.22 2.61 8.68
C THR A 312 18.97 1.90 8.18
N ASP A 313 18.08 1.48 9.07
CA ASP A 313 17.00 0.56 8.74
C ASP A 313 15.60 1.16 8.93
N TRP A 314 15.39 1.90 10.03
CA TRP A 314 14.06 2.40 10.38
C TRP A 314 13.66 3.65 9.60
N TRP A 315 14.44 4.73 9.68
CA TRP A 315 14.08 6.01 9.07
C TRP A 315 13.95 5.93 7.55
N PRO A 316 14.86 5.26 6.81
CA PRO A 316 14.70 5.10 5.36
C PRO A 316 13.46 4.28 4.99
N ALA A 317 13.16 3.21 5.74
CA ALA A 317 11.98 2.41 5.49
C ALA A 317 10.69 3.18 5.81
N LEU A 318 10.66 3.91 6.92
CA LEU A 318 9.53 4.76 7.30
C LEU A 318 9.24 5.79 6.20
N ASP A 319 10.26 6.51 5.75
CA ASP A 319 10.13 7.52 4.69
C ASP A 319 9.60 6.89 3.39
N ASP A 320 10.17 5.75 2.98
CA ASP A 320 9.72 5.03 1.79
C ASP A 320 8.23 4.61 1.87
N HIS A 321 7.76 4.19 3.04
CA HIS A 321 6.39 3.73 3.22
C HIS A 321 5.40 4.90 3.38
N LEU A 322 5.73 5.90 4.19
CA LEU A 322 4.84 7.02 4.50
C LEU A 322 4.73 8.04 3.37
N SER A 323 5.83 8.31 2.65
CA SER A 323 5.84 9.24 1.49
C SER A 323 4.89 8.80 0.37
N ARG A 324 4.56 7.50 0.30
CA ARG A 324 3.64 6.92 -0.69
C ARG A 324 2.16 6.98 -0.29
N GLN A 325 1.85 7.44 0.92
CA GLN A 325 0.49 7.41 1.48
C GLN A 325 -0.26 8.72 1.21
N TYR A 326 -1.56 8.61 0.94
CA TYR A 326 -2.46 9.76 0.86
C TYR A 326 -3.79 9.48 1.58
N PRO A 327 -4.28 10.39 2.45
CA PRO A 327 -3.56 11.56 2.98
C PRO A 327 -2.35 11.15 3.80
N THR A 328 -1.39 12.07 3.93
CA THR A 328 -0.11 11.84 4.61
C THR A 328 -0.34 11.50 6.07
N PRO A 329 0.12 10.34 6.56
CA PRO A 329 0.08 9.99 7.96
C PRO A 329 0.85 10.99 8.80
N LEU A 330 0.35 11.25 10.01
CA LEU A 330 1.09 11.98 11.01
C LEU A 330 1.97 10.99 11.76
N TYR A 331 3.23 11.35 11.96
CA TYR A 331 4.20 10.44 12.56
C TYR A 331 4.85 11.05 13.79
N LEU A 332 4.76 10.32 14.90
CA LEU A 332 5.38 10.65 16.17
C LEU A 332 6.32 9.51 16.59
N PHE A 333 7.58 9.83 16.89
CA PHE A 333 8.48 8.90 17.56
C PHE A 333 8.39 9.12 19.08
N GLN A 334 7.88 8.14 19.81
CA GLN A 334 7.89 8.13 21.27
C GLN A 334 9.30 7.87 21.78
N GLY A 335 9.92 8.89 22.40
CA GLY A 335 11.17 8.75 23.11
C GLY A 335 11.04 7.85 24.35
N PRO A 336 12.15 7.26 24.84
CA PRO A 336 12.14 6.54 26.10
C PRO A 336 11.87 7.51 27.25
N HIS A 337 11.26 6.99 28.30
CA HIS A 337 11.18 7.66 29.59
C HIS A 337 12.51 7.52 30.36
N ALA A 338 12.62 8.20 31.50
CA ALA A 338 13.82 8.18 32.33
C ALA A 338 14.13 6.78 32.85
N VAL A 339 15.41 6.43 32.93
CA VAL A 339 15.85 5.15 33.51
C VAL A 339 15.96 5.35 35.03
N ALA A 340 15.15 4.63 35.80
CA ALA A 340 15.12 4.80 37.25
C ALA A 340 16.32 4.12 37.95
N PRO A 341 16.71 4.57 39.16
CA PRO A 341 17.88 4.05 39.88
C PRO A 341 17.85 2.55 40.18
N ASN A 342 16.64 1.97 40.29
CA ASN A 342 16.41 0.55 40.55
C ASN A 342 16.57 -0.37 39.33
N LEU A 343 17.09 0.15 38.20
CA LEU A 343 17.55 -0.69 37.09
C LEU A 343 18.56 -1.73 37.58
N ARG A 344 18.36 -2.98 37.15
CA ARG A 344 19.27 -4.10 37.49
C ARG A 344 20.69 -3.81 37.02
N GLU A 345 21.67 -4.09 37.87
CA GLU A 345 23.07 -3.73 37.66
C GLU A 345 23.64 -4.22 36.33
N GLN A 346 23.29 -5.44 35.92
CA GLN A 346 23.70 -6.04 34.65
C GLN A 346 23.31 -5.25 33.39
N PHE A 347 22.32 -4.35 33.49
CA PHE A 347 21.84 -3.52 32.38
C PHE A 347 22.33 -2.07 32.50
N ARG A 348 22.96 -1.67 33.61
CA ARG A 348 23.30 -0.28 33.91
C ARG A 348 24.30 0.32 32.92
N GLU A 349 25.22 -0.47 32.39
CA GLU A 349 26.22 0.00 31.42
C GLU A 349 25.58 0.31 30.05
N LEU A 350 24.74 -0.58 29.55
CA LEU A 350 24.22 -0.53 28.17
C LEU A 350 22.83 0.13 28.07
N GLN A 351 22.05 0.11 29.15
CA GLN A 351 20.69 0.64 29.21
C GLN A 351 20.50 1.67 30.32
N GLY A 352 21.59 2.11 30.98
CA GLY A 352 21.52 3.11 32.03
C GLY A 352 21.19 4.52 31.51
N GLU A 353 21.06 5.45 32.46
CA GLU A 353 20.75 6.85 32.20
C GLU A 353 21.61 7.47 31.10
N ARG A 354 22.93 7.28 31.13
CA ARG A 354 23.85 7.85 30.14
C ARG A 354 23.54 7.38 28.72
N ALA A 355 23.30 6.08 28.54
CA ALA A 355 22.98 5.50 27.24
C ALA A 355 21.63 6.02 26.74
N CYS A 356 20.62 6.05 27.61
CA CYS A 356 19.29 6.57 27.29
C CYS A 356 19.32 8.06 26.88
N ARG A 357 20.05 8.91 27.60
CA ARG A 357 20.20 10.34 27.28
C ARG A 357 20.93 10.57 25.94
N ALA A 358 22.01 9.83 25.69
CA ALA A 358 22.72 9.93 24.42
C ALA A 358 21.85 9.45 23.24
N TYR A 359 21.04 8.42 23.46
CA TYR A 359 20.12 7.90 22.46
C TYR A 359 19.01 8.88 22.11
N LYS A 360 18.32 9.48 23.09
CA LYS A 360 17.23 10.42 22.80
C LYS A 360 17.70 11.62 21.98
N GLU A 361 18.86 12.17 22.30
CA GLU A 361 19.43 13.31 21.55
C GLU A 361 19.72 12.95 20.09
N LYS A 362 20.28 11.75 19.84
CA LYS A 362 20.53 11.25 18.49
C LYS A 362 19.22 11.01 17.72
N VAL A 363 18.26 10.33 18.33
CA VAL A 363 17.00 9.96 17.68
C VAL A 363 16.13 11.18 17.38
N GLU A 364 16.12 12.19 18.27
CA GLU A 364 15.47 13.47 18.02
C GLU A 364 16.08 14.17 16.79
N ALA A 365 17.41 14.23 16.71
CA ALA A 365 18.10 14.82 15.57
C ALA A 365 17.84 14.04 14.26
N GLN A 366 17.86 12.71 14.32
CA GLN A 366 17.55 11.86 13.17
C GLN A 366 16.10 12.03 12.70
N ALA A 367 15.12 12.06 13.63
CA ALA A 367 13.72 12.24 13.30
C ALA A 367 13.48 13.56 12.54
N LEU A 368 14.16 14.65 12.96
CA LEU A 368 14.11 15.92 12.25
C LEU A 368 14.83 15.86 10.89
N ALA A 369 16.00 15.22 10.82
CA ALA A 369 16.78 15.11 9.58
C ALA A 369 16.08 14.27 8.49
N HIS A 370 15.35 13.23 8.89
CA HIS A 370 14.56 12.38 7.99
C HIS A 370 13.13 12.88 7.77
N SER A 371 12.72 13.95 8.45
CA SER A 371 11.39 14.52 8.28
C SER A 371 11.23 15.03 6.85
N PRO A 372 10.18 14.61 6.11
CA PRO A 372 9.98 15.03 4.73
C PRO A 372 9.70 16.53 4.64
N VAL A 373 9.09 17.11 5.67
CA VAL A 373 8.77 18.54 5.78
C VAL A 373 9.19 19.12 7.11
N GLY A 374 9.37 20.44 7.14
CA GLY A 374 9.64 21.18 8.35
C GLY A 374 8.44 21.21 9.29
N GLU A 375 7.20 21.33 8.79
CA GLU A 375 6.01 21.60 9.60
C GLU A 375 5.30 20.29 10.03
N PRO A 376 4.97 20.09 11.33
CA PRO A 376 4.28 18.87 11.77
C PRO A 376 2.86 18.79 11.19
N SER A 377 2.19 19.94 11.05
CA SER A 377 0.88 20.04 10.42
C SER A 377 0.87 19.67 8.94
N LEU A 378 2.02 19.53 8.29
CA LEU A 378 2.13 19.06 6.90
C LEU A 378 2.67 17.62 6.81
N GLY A 379 2.72 16.90 7.93
CA GLY A 379 3.22 15.52 8.01
C GLY A 379 4.69 15.42 8.43
N GLY A 380 5.25 16.49 9.00
CA GLY A 380 6.61 16.47 9.55
C GLY A 380 6.72 15.53 10.74
N TYR A 381 7.81 14.77 10.80
CA TYR A 381 8.08 13.80 11.86
C TYR A 381 8.44 14.52 13.15
N ARG A 382 7.90 14.06 14.28
CA ARG A 382 8.26 14.62 15.59
C ARG A 382 8.68 13.58 16.59
N TYR A 383 9.72 13.92 17.32
CA TYR A 383 10.17 13.17 18.48
C TYR A 383 9.49 13.71 19.73
N VAL A 384 8.93 12.83 20.55
CA VAL A 384 8.28 13.18 21.81
C VAL A 384 9.18 12.71 22.95
N ASP A 385 9.86 13.65 23.59
CA ASP A 385 10.82 13.38 24.67
C ASP A 385 10.08 13.07 25.99
N MET A 386 9.83 11.79 26.25
CA MET A 386 9.17 11.34 27.48
C MET A 386 10.11 11.25 28.69
N TYR A 387 11.38 11.63 28.55
CA TYR A 387 12.38 11.45 29.59
C TYR A 387 12.07 12.30 30.81
N SER A 388 12.00 13.61 30.65
CA SER A 388 11.96 14.56 31.76
C SER A 388 10.66 14.49 32.57
N MET A 389 9.54 14.15 31.93
CA MET A 389 8.25 13.94 32.62
C MET A 389 8.21 12.72 33.55
N SER A 390 9.25 11.88 33.55
CA SER A 390 9.32 10.65 34.35
C SER A 390 10.59 10.56 35.20
N GLU A 391 11.45 11.57 35.13
CA GLU A 391 12.70 11.63 35.89
C GLU A 391 12.40 11.77 37.39
N GLY A 392 12.69 10.72 38.16
CA GLY A 392 12.40 10.66 39.59
C GLY A 392 11.05 10.03 39.95
N ALA A 393 10.24 9.62 38.98
CA ALA A 393 9.05 8.82 39.22
C ALA A 393 9.41 7.39 39.69
N GLN A 394 8.47 6.70 40.34
CA GLN A 394 8.66 5.33 40.77
C GLN A 394 8.49 4.34 39.61
N SER A 395 9.42 3.40 39.52
CA SER A 395 9.46 2.32 38.53
C SER A 395 9.48 0.96 39.21
N TYR A 396 8.90 -0.06 38.58
CA TYR A 396 8.95 -1.45 39.03
C TYR A 396 10.36 -2.04 38.97
N ASP A 397 11.08 -1.81 37.86
CA ASP A 397 12.32 -2.52 37.55
C ASP A 397 13.42 -1.63 36.94
N GLY A 398 13.24 -0.31 36.99
CA GLY A 398 14.11 0.68 36.35
C GLY A 398 13.67 1.09 34.95
N MET A 399 12.77 0.33 34.32
CA MET A 399 12.32 0.50 32.94
C MET A 399 10.80 0.55 32.78
N HIS A 400 10.02 -0.05 33.67
CA HIS A 400 8.56 -0.04 33.59
C HIS A 400 8.01 0.82 34.72
N TYR A 401 7.11 1.74 34.41
CA TYR A 401 6.57 2.72 35.36
C TYR A 401 5.11 2.46 35.67
N SER A 402 4.63 3.05 36.77
CA SER A 402 3.27 2.96 37.26
C SER A 402 2.20 3.39 36.24
N LEU A 403 0.95 3.08 36.57
CA LEU A 403 -0.24 3.55 35.87
C LEU A 403 -0.20 5.06 35.64
N GLN A 404 0.16 5.84 36.67
CA GLN A 404 0.18 7.30 36.62
C GLN A 404 1.05 7.83 35.47
N VAL A 405 2.29 7.38 35.37
CA VAL A 405 3.23 7.84 34.31
C VAL A 405 2.71 7.48 32.92
N ASN A 406 2.07 6.32 32.77
CA ASN A 406 1.56 5.90 31.46
C ASN A 406 0.26 6.62 31.07
N LEU A 407 -0.61 6.94 32.03
CA LEU A 407 -1.77 7.82 31.82
C LEU A 407 -1.33 9.23 31.42
N GLU A 408 -0.32 9.78 32.09
CA GLU A 408 0.28 11.07 31.74
C GLU A 408 0.82 11.09 30.32
N LYS A 409 1.58 10.06 29.90
CA LYS A 409 2.06 9.93 28.51
C LYS A 409 0.91 9.91 27.51
N ALA A 410 -0.13 9.11 27.78
CA ALA A 410 -1.28 8.99 26.89
C ALA A 410 -2.05 10.31 26.78
N HIS A 411 -2.24 11.04 27.89
CA HIS A 411 -2.81 12.39 27.86
C HIS A 411 -1.92 13.40 27.14
N LEU A 412 -0.59 13.33 27.27
CA LEU A 412 0.31 14.18 26.48
C LEU A 412 0.17 13.94 24.98
N PHE A 413 0.06 12.67 24.55
CA PHE A 413 -0.23 12.36 23.16
C PHE A 413 -1.56 12.94 22.70
N LEU A 414 -2.62 12.86 23.51
CA LEU A 414 -3.91 13.48 23.17
C LEU A 414 -3.79 15.01 23.05
N ASN A 415 -3.06 15.69 23.94
CA ASN A 415 -2.84 17.14 23.81
C ASN A 415 -2.01 17.51 22.57
N LEU A 416 -0.99 16.71 22.24
CA LEU A 416 -0.20 16.89 21.01
C LEU A 416 -1.08 16.74 19.77
N LEU A 417 -1.91 15.70 19.73
CA LEU A 417 -2.85 15.45 18.64
C LEU A 417 -3.92 16.54 18.54
N ASP A 418 -4.42 17.06 19.65
CA ASP A 418 -5.38 18.16 19.65
C ASP A 418 -4.77 19.45 19.09
N THR A 419 -3.59 19.81 19.57
CA THR A 419 -2.83 20.98 19.07
C THR A 419 -2.56 20.85 17.59
N LEU A 420 -2.08 19.67 17.16
CA LEU A 420 -1.79 19.35 15.77
C LEU A 420 -3.05 19.36 14.90
N TRP A 421 -4.16 18.80 15.38
CA TRP A 421 -5.47 18.89 14.71
C TRP A 421 -5.83 20.35 14.44
N GLY A 422 -5.68 21.22 15.44
CA GLY A 422 -5.96 22.64 15.32
C GLY A 422 -5.04 23.37 14.34
N GLU A 423 -3.76 23.01 14.29
CA GLU A 423 -2.81 23.53 13.29
C GLU A 423 -3.16 23.08 11.87
N ILE A 424 -3.56 21.82 11.69
CA ILE A 424 -4.00 21.27 10.40
C ILE A 424 -5.29 21.96 9.95
N VAL A 425 -6.27 22.16 10.84
CA VAL A 425 -7.49 22.90 10.49
C VAL A 425 -7.17 24.33 10.07
N ARG A 426 -6.28 25.02 10.78
CA ARG A 426 -5.85 26.38 10.45
C ARG A 426 -5.09 26.47 9.12
N SER A 427 -4.36 25.42 8.73
CA SER A 427 -3.72 25.34 7.42
C SER A 427 -4.67 24.92 6.28
N GLY A 428 -5.96 24.70 6.59
CA GLY A 428 -6.98 24.32 5.62
C GLY A 428 -7.17 22.81 5.44
N GLY A 429 -6.55 21.99 6.28
CA GLY A 429 -6.59 20.52 6.25
C GLY A 429 -7.86 19.92 6.87
N MET A 430 -9.00 20.60 6.85
CA MET A 430 -10.27 19.99 7.27
C MET A 430 -10.85 19.16 6.12
N ALA A 431 -11.06 17.86 6.36
CA ALA A 431 -11.64 16.96 5.38
C ALA A 431 -13.09 17.38 5.04
N PRO A 432 -13.49 17.35 3.76
CA PRO A 432 -14.86 17.68 3.37
C PRO A 432 -15.84 16.68 3.98
N TYR A 433 -16.90 17.20 4.61
CA TYR A 433 -17.96 16.39 5.21
C TYR A 433 -18.75 15.65 4.12
N GLU A 434 -18.41 14.39 3.85
CA GLU A 434 -19.32 13.51 3.13
C GLU A 434 -20.45 13.11 4.08
N SER A 435 -21.64 13.67 3.86
CA SER A 435 -22.86 13.18 4.50
C SER A 435 -23.10 11.74 4.06
N CYS A 436 -22.59 10.77 4.82
CA CYS A 436 -23.07 9.41 4.78
C CYS A 436 -24.55 9.45 5.16
N SER A 437 -25.43 9.21 4.19
CA SER A 437 -26.88 9.16 4.39
C SER A 437 -27.21 8.02 5.37
N VAL A 438 -27.30 8.34 6.65
CA VAL A 438 -27.98 7.50 7.63
C VAL A 438 -29.46 7.62 7.33
N VAL A 439 -30.05 6.54 6.83
CA VAL A 439 -31.50 6.34 6.80
C VAL A 439 -31.98 6.41 8.26
N THR A 440 -32.43 7.58 8.67
CA THR A 440 -33.24 7.74 9.87
C THR A 440 -34.70 7.78 9.44
N THR A 441 -35.44 6.76 9.88
CA THR A 441 -36.90 6.73 9.82
C THR A 441 -37.48 7.86 10.68
N HIS A 442 -38.36 8.68 10.07
CA HIS A 442 -39.43 9.56 10.60
C HIS A 442 -39.57 9.74 12.14
N SER A 443 -39.94 10.88 12.76
CA SER A 443 -40.32 12.30 12.48
C SER A 443 -40.83 12.87 13.85
N PRO A 444 -41.45 14.07 14.02
CA PRO A 444 -41.17 15.44 13.57
C PRO A 444 -41.06 16.47 14.74
N THR A 445 -40.47 17.66 14.51
CA THR A 445 -41.04 19.00 14.81
C THR A 445 -40.03 20.12 14.48
N SER A 446 -40.51 21.12 13.74
CA SER A 446 -39.85 22.35 13.23
C SER A 446 -39.71 23.42 14.35
N PRO A 447 -39.00 24.59 14.20
CA PRO A 447 -38.80 25.33 12.94
C PRO A 447 -37.47 26.09 12.66
N SER A 448 -37.26 26.24 11.35
CA SER A 448 -36.74 27.39 10.56
C SER A 448 -35.35 27.99 10.84
N LEU A 449 -34.45 27.83 9.85
CA LEU A 449 -33.58 28.93 9.39
C LEU A 449 -33.31 28.77 7.89
N HIS A 450 -34.21 29.33 7.08
CA HIS A 450 -33.98 29.58 5.66
C HIS A 450 -32.92 30.67 5.52
N HIS A 451 -31.67 30.31 5.17
CA HIS A 451 -30.83 31.21 4.37
C HIS A 451 -29.58 30.60 3.69
N VAL A 452 -29.29 29.30 3.81
CA VAL A 452 -28.00 28.75 3.34
C VAL A 452 -28.10 27.87 2.08
N ASP A 453 -29.30 27.42 1.69
CA ASP A 453 -29.45 26.42 0.62
C ASP A 453 -29.32 26.97 -0.82
N ALA A 454 -29.16 28.29 -1.01
CA ALA A 454 -29.10 28.87 -2.35
C ALA A 454 -27.70 28.87 -3.00
N LEU A 455 -26.62 28.60 -2.24
CA LEU A 455 -25.24 28.66 -2.76
C LEU A 455 -24.59 27.29 -3.01
N ALA A 456 -25.07 26.21 -2.38
CA ALA A 456 -24.48 24.87 -2.51
C ALA A 456 -24.95 24.10 -3.76
N ALA A 457 -26.02 24.54 -4.44
CA ALA A 457 -26.62 23.81 -5.55
C ALA A 457 -25.84 23.87 -6.88
N ASN A 458 -24.67 24.53 -6.94
CA ASN A 458 -23.98 24.81 -8.20
C ASN A 458 -22.53 24.32 -8.31
N MET A 459 -21.99 23.59 -7.34
CA MET A 459 -20.68 22.94 -7.48
C MET A 459 -20.86 21.49 -7.91
N GLY A 460 -20.74 21.24 -9.21
CA GLY A 460 -20.89 19.92 -9.81
C GLY A 460 -19.94 18.88 -9.20
N LYS A 461 -20.38 17.62 -9.19
CA LYS A 461 -19.59 16.45 -8.75
C LYS A 461 -18.13 16.57 -9.25
N PRO A 462 -17.12 16.42 -8.38
CA PRO A 462 -15.73 16.42 -8.82
C PRO A 462 -15.54 15.29 -9.84
N SER A 463 -14.95 15.64 -10.98
CA SER A 463 -14.68 14.70 -12.08
C SER A 463 -13.76 13.58 -11.59
N SER A 464 -14.14 12.33 -11.86
CA SER A 464 -13.38 11.14 -11.42
C SER A 464 -11.94 11.10 -11.90
N LEU A 465 -11.61 11.85 -12.96
CA LEU A 465 -10.26 12.04 -13.50
C LEU A 465 -10.06 13.53 -13.85
N SER A 466 -9.71 14.36 -12.87
CA SER A 466 -9.19 15.71 -13.17
C SER A 466 -7.68 15.67 -13.33
N LEU A 467 -7.21 16.29 -14.41
CA LEU A 467 -5.78 16.54 -14.68
C LEU A 467 -5.41 18.01 -14.47
N SER A 468 -6.38 18.84 -14.06
CA SER A 468 -6.13 20.24 -13.71
C SER A 468 -5.30 20.28 -12.43
N PRO A 469 -4.15 20.96 -12.42
CA PRO A 469 -3.35 21.10 -11.20
C PRO A 469 -4.04 21.98 -10.15
N PHE A 470 -5.16 22.63 -10.50
CA PHE A 470 -5.93 23.52 -9.64
C PHE A 470 -7.26 22.93 -9.18
N ASP A 471 -7.58 21.70 -9.59
CA ASP A 471 -8.77 21.01 -9.14
C ASP A 471 -8.47 20.21 -7.87
N LEU A 472 -9.53 19.84 -7.13
CA LEU A 472 -9.41 18.90 -6.02
C LEU A 472 -8.76 17.58 -6.49
N PRO A 473 -7.93 16.95 -5.64
CA PRO A 473 -7.27 15.69 -5.98
C PRO A 473 -8.26 14.64 -6.47
N SER A 474 -8.06 14.21 -7.71
CA SER A 474 -8.90 13.22 -8.35
C SER A 474 -8.56 11.82 -7.82
N PRO A 475 -9.54 11.05 -7.28
CA PRO A 475 -9.31 9.66 -6.87
C PRO A 475 -8.78 8.80 -8.03
N GLY A 476 -9.23 9.06 -9.25
CA GLY A 476 -8.72 8.39 -10.45
C GLY A 476 -7.28 8.75 -10.78
N LEU A 477 -6.87 10.01 -10.60
CA LEU A 477 -5.48 10.43 -10.78
C LEU A 477 -4.57 9.82 -9.70
N ALA A 478 -5.02 9.80 -8.44
CA ALA A 478 -4.25 9.19 -7.34
C ALA A 478 -4.03 7.68 -7.56
N HIS A 479 -5.07 6.96 -7.99
CA HIS A 479 -4.96 5.55 -8.34
C HIS A 479 -4.05 5.34 -9.56
N PHE A 480 -4.17 6.18 -10.59
CA PHE A 480 -3.26 6.16 -11.72
C PHE A 480 -1.80 6.39 -11.31
N ASN A 481 -1.53 7.32 -10.39
CA ASN A 481 -0.19 7.56 -9.86
C ASN A 481 0.38 6.35 -9.12
N ARG A 482 -0.41 5.65 -8.28
CA ARG A 482 0.02 4.40 -7.64
C ARG A 482 0.34 3.30 -8.65
N LEU A 483 -0.49 3.17 -9.69
CA LEU A 483 -0.26 2.24 -10.78
C LEU A 483 1.08 2.54 -11.46
N VAL A 484 1.28 3.75 -11.97
CA VAL A 484 2.48 4.09 -12.76
C VAL A 484 3.75 4.23 -11.91
N GLY A 485 3.61 4.45 -10.61
CA GLY A 485 4.74 4.47 -9.66
C GLY A 485 5.28 3.07 -9.33
N SER A 486 4.51 2.01 -9.58
CA SER A 486 4.99 0.63 -9.42
C SER A 486 5.73 0.14 -10.67
N GLN A 487 6.81 -0.63 -10.51
CA GLN A 487 7.53 -1.21 -11.66
C GLN A 487 6.61 -2.05 -12.56
N SER A 488 5.73 -2.85 -11.97
CA SER A 488 4.79 -3.70 -12.71
C SER A 488 3.73 -2.87 -13.46
N GLY A 489 3.16 -1.84 -12.82
CA GLY A 489 2.17 -0.98 -13.46
C GLY A 489 2.78 -0.13 -14.56
N GLN A 490 4.01 0.37 -14.39
CA GLN A 490 4.76 1.06 -15.43
C GLN A 490 5.04 0.14 -16.63
N ASP A 491 5.48 -1.11 -16.41
CA ASP A 491 5.66 -2.08 -17.51
C ASP A 491 4.35 -2.33 -18.27
N LYS A 492 3.24 -2.58 -17.56
CA LYS A 492 1.95 -2.86 -18.22
C LYS A 492 1.43 -1.65 -18.99
N LEU A 493 1.61 -0.44 -18.47
CA LEU A 493 1.25 0.79 -19.20
C LEU A 493 2.10 0.95 -20.47
N PHE A 494 3.40 0.77 -20.37
CA PHE A 494 4.32 0.79 -21.51
C PHE A 494 4.02 -0.31 -22.53
N MET A 495 3.59 -1.48 -22.06
CA MET A 495 3.18 -2.59 -22.90
C MET A 495 1.90 -2.26 -23.69
N VAL A 496 0.90 -1.64 -23.04
CA VAL A 496 -0.31 -1.16 -23.72
C VAL A 496 0.08 -0.14 -24.79
N TYR A 497 0.90 0.84 -24.45
CA TYR A 497 1.34 1.86 -25.39
C TYR A 497 2.07 1.26 -26.60
N SER A 498 3.06 0.39 -26.33
CA SER A 498 3.91 -0.20 -27.36
C SER A 498 3.12 -1.07 -28.35
N TYR A 499 2.29 -1.99 -27.85
CA TYR A 499 1.53 -2.88 -28.72
C TYR A 499 0.36 -2.18 -29.41
N ALA A 500 -0.35 -1.28 -28.73
CA ALA A 500 -1.44 -0.53 -29.35
C ALA A 500 -0.91 0.37 -30.49
N ALA A 501 0.31 0.89 -30.35
CA ALA A 501 0.93 1.72 -31.38
C ALA A 501 1.06 0.99 -32.72
N HIS A 502 1.34 -0.33 -32.76
CA HIS A 502 1.37 -1.08 -34.04
C HIS A 502 0.05 -0.99 -34.82
N VAL A 503 -1.08 -1.09 -34.11
CA VAL A 503 -2.41 -0.99 -34.71
C VAL A 503 -2.68 0.44 -35.18
N VAL A 504 -2.33 1.43 -34.36
CA VAL A 504 -2.52 2.86 -34.69
C VAL A 504 -1.65 3.27 -35.88
N ILE A 505 -0.38 2.86 -35.91
CA ILE A 505 0.57 3.14 -37.01
C ILE A 505 0.05 2.56 -38.32
N ALA A 506 -0.46 1.33 -38.31
CA ALA A 506 -1.07 0.74 -39.50
C ALA A 506 -2.32 1.50 -39.97
N ALA A 507 -3.17 1.96 -39.04
CA ALA A 507 -4.32 2.80 -39.37
C ALA A 507 -3.90 4.16 -39.97
N LEU A 508 -2.89 4.81 -39.40
CA LEU A 508 -2.34 6.08 -39.88
C LEU A 508 -1.68 5.98 -41.26
N ASN A 509 -1.06 4.83 -41.57
CA ASN A 509 -0.44 4.54 -42.86
C ASN A 509 -1.41 3.94 -43.89
N SER A 510 -2.67 3.67 -43.51
CA SER A 510 -3.64 3.09 -44.43
C SER A 510 -3.91 4.01 -45.63
N GLN A 511 -4.06 3.43 -46.81
CA GLN A 511 -4.36 4.20 -48.03
C GLN A 511 -5.69 4.97 -47.95
N ARG A 512 -6.63 4.47 -47.12
CA ARG A 512 -7.95 5.06 -46.95
C ARG A 512 -7.94 6.31 -46.05
N PHE A 513 -7.01 6.40 -45.12
CA PHE A 513 -6.97 7.47 -44.11
C PHE A 513 -5.64 8.23 -44.07
N GLY A 514 -4.63 7.86 -44.84
CA GLY A 514 -3.28 8.43 -44.76
C GLY A 514 -3.10 9.74 -45.52
N ASN A 515 -2.68 10.80 -44.83
CA ASN A 515 -2.14 12.02 -45.43
C ASN A 515 -0.70 12.28 -44.93
N LYS A 516 0.00 13.28 -45.48
CA LYS A 516 1.41 13.55 -45.11
C LYS A 516 1.60 13.73 -43.60
N ALA A 517 0.70 14.46 -42.93
CA ALA A 517 0.77 14.68 -41.48
C ALA A 517 0.56 13.38 -40.68
N ARG A 518 -0.36 12.51 -41.09
CA ARG A 518 -0.60 11.20 -40.45
C ARG A 518 0.56 10.24 -40.65
N ARG A 519 1.21 10.25 -41.82
CA ARG A 519 2.44 9.47 -42.06
C ARG A 519 3.60 9.97 -41.20
N ASP A 520 3.76 11.28 -41.05
CA ASP A 520 4.76 11.85 -40.13
C ASP A 520 4.48 11.45 -38.68
N LEU A 521 3.21 11.52 -38.25
CA LEU A 521 2.80 11.03 -36.93
C LEU A 521 3.08 9.54 -36.75
N ALA A 522 2.84 8.70 -37.77
CA ALA A 522 3.13 7.28 -37.74
C ALA A 522 4.64 7.01 -37.52
N VAL A 523 5.52 7.78 -38.18
CA VAL A 523 6.97 7.70 -37.97
C VAL A 523 7.35 8.11 -36.53
N ARG A 524 6.77 9.18 -35.99
CA ARG A 524 7.01 9.62 -34.61
C ARG A 524 6.53 8.60 -33.58
N MET A 525 5.34 8.02 -33.80
CA MET A 525 4.80 6.97 -32.96
C MET A 525 5.66 5.71 -32.99
N GLU A 526 6.19 5.33 -34.17
CA GLU A 526 7.11 4.19 -34.29
C GLU A 526 8.40 4.42 -33.50
N LYS A 527 8.98 5.63 -33.56
CA LYS A 527 10.16 5.99 -32.76
C LYS A 527 9.87 5.86 -31.26
N LEU A 528 8.77 6.43 -30.78
CA LEU A 528 8.40 6.36 -29.37
C LEU A 528 8.10 4.92 -28.91
N ARG A 529 7.39 4.15 -29.74
CA ARG A 529 7.15 2.71 -29.53
C ARG A 529 8.47 1.95 -29.37
N ALA A 530 9.41 2.14 -30.29
CA ALA A 530 10.71 1.49 -30.26
C ALA A 530 11.51 1.87 -29.00
N THR A 531 11.53 3.14 -28.61
CA THR A 531 12.18 3.59 -27.37
C THR A 531 11.56 2.95 -26.12
N ILE A 532 10.23 2.88 -26.06
CA ILE A 532 9.53 2.25 -24.93
C ILE A 532 9.82 0.74 -24.90
N SER A 533 9.73 0.06 -26.04
CA SER A 533 10.09 -1.36 -26.18
C SER A 533 11.51 -1.65 -25.69
N ASP A 534 12.47 -0.79 -26.04
CA ASP A 534 13.87 -0.89 -25.61
C ASP A 534 14.02 -0.73 -24.09
N ALA A 535 13.42 0.32 -23.52
CA ALA A 535 13.44 0.58 -22.08
C ALA A 535 12.84 -0.59 -21.27
N ARG A 536 11.77 -1.22 -21.77
CA ARG A 536 11.18 -2.40 -21.15
C ARG A 536 12.17 -3.57 -21.11
N VAL A 537 12.97 -3.78 -22.15
CA VAL A 537 13.99 -4.85 -22.16
C VAL A 537 15.13 -4.52 -21.21
N LEU A 538 15.55 -3.26 -21.16
CA LEU A 538 16.55 -2.79 -20.21
C LEU A 538 16.15 -3.06 -18.76
N TYR A 539 14.93 -2.70 -18.35
CA TYR A 539 14.46 -2.93 -16.98
C TYR A 539 14.32 -4.42 -16.62
N ARG A 540 14.12 -5.30 -17.61
CA ARG A 540 14.09 -6.76 -17.40
C ARG A 540 15.45 -7.40 -17.15
N LEU A 541 16.56 -6.66 -17.23
CA LEU A 541 17.85 -7.15 -16.76
C LEU A 541 17.79 -7.64 -15.30
N PHE A 542 16.96 -6.99 -14.48
CA PHE A 542 16.75 -7.35 -13.08
C PHE A 542 15.64 -8.41 -12.88
N GLY A 543 14.96 -8.86 -13.95
CA GLY A 543 13.84 -9.80 -13.88
C GLY A 543 14.23 -11.22 -13.45
N ILE A 544 15.51 -11.57 -13.44
CA ILE A 544 16.00 -12.88 -13.01
C ILE A 544 15.93 -13.07 -11.48
N PHE A 545 16.14 -12.03 -10.69
CA PHE A 545 16.19 -12.14 -9.23
C PHE A 545 14.84 -12.57 -8.62
N PRO A 546 13.69 -11.99 -9.02
CA PRO A 546 12.38 -12.48 -8.59
C PRO A 546 12.10 -13.93 -8.99
N ILE A 547 12.62 -14.39 -10.14
CA ILE A 547 12.48 -15.79 -10.56
C ILE A 547 13.28 -16.72 -9.66
N ILE A 548 14.50 -16.35 -9.28
CA ILE A 548 15.32 -17.13 -8.34
C ILE A 548 14.62 -17.22 -6.98
N ALA A 549 14.13 -16.09 -6.46
CA ALA A 549 13.39 -16.05 -5.20
C ALA A 549 12.12 -16.92 -5.26
N TRP A 550 11.38 -16.86 -6.37
CA TRP A 550 10.23 -17.74 -6.59
C TRP A 550 10.64 -19.22 -6.65
N ALA A 551 11.68 -19.57 -7.39
CA ALA A 551 12.17 -20.94 -7.48
C ALA A 551 12.59 -21.49 -6.10
N GLN A 552 13.25 -20.68 -5.27
CA GLN A 552 13.60 -21.02 -3.89
C GLN A 552 12.34 -21.25 -3.04
N SER A 553 11.29 -20.44 -3.21
CA SER A 553 10.03 -20.59 -2.48
C SER A 553 9.32 -21.93 -2.75
N LEU A 554 9.57 -22.56 -3.90
CA LEU A 554 9.02 -23.88 -4.25
C LEU A 554 9.71 -25.05 -3.53
N ASN A 555 10.78 -24.79 -2.78
CA ASN A 555 11.44 -25.76 -1.92
C ASN A 555 10.94 -25.69 -0.47
N ASP A 556 10.27 -24.59 -0.08
CA ASP A 556 9.71 -24.41 1.25
C ASP A 556 8.38 -25.18 1.36
N PRO A 557 8.28 -26.19 2.26
CA PRO A 557 7.04 -26.94 2.47
C PRO A 557 5.85 -26.08 2.89
N ALA A 558 6.08 -24.93 3.54
CA ALA A 558 5.04 -24.01 3.96
C ALA A 558 4.47 -23.17 2.81
N ARG A 559 5.27 -22.92 1.76
CA ARG A 559 4.92 -22.03 0.64
C ARG A 559 4.59 -22.76 -0.65
N GLN A 560 5.06 -23.99 -0.83
CA GLN A 560 4.83 -24.74 -2.07
C GLN A 560 3.34 -25.11 -2.29
N PRO A 561 2.88 -25.25 -3.56
CA PRO A 561 1.56 -25.79 -3.85
C PRO A 561 1.35 -27.18 -3.25
N LYS A 562 0.22 -27.37 -2.54
CA LYS A 562 -0.17 -28.69 -1.99
C LYS A 562 -0.45 -29.72 -3.09
N ASP A 563 -0.91 -29.26 -4.25
CA ASP A 563 -1.15 -30.12 -5.40
C ASP A 563 0.17 -30.44 -6.13
N ARG A 564 0.53 -31.72 -6.22
CA ARG A 564 1.79 -32.18 -6.83
C ARG A 564 1.91 -31.79 -8.30
N GLN A 565 0.79 -31.76 -9.04
CA GLN A 565 0.82 -31.36 -10.45
C GLN A 565 1.13 -29.88 -10.57
N LEU A 566 0.48 -29.01 -9.77
CA LEU A 566 0.80 -27.59 -9.73
C LEU A 566 2.25 -27.32 -9.32
N LEU A 567 2.76 -28.01 -8.31
CA LEU A 567 4.16 -27.89 -7.91
C LEU A 567 5.12 -28.26 -9.05
N THR A 568 4.83 -29.35 -9.77
CA THR A 568 5.64 -29.78 -10.91
C THR A 568 5.60 -28.76 -12.05
N LEU A 569 4.41 -28.25 -12.37
CA LEU A 569 4.24 -27.20 -13.38
C LEU A 569 5.04 -25.94 -13.01
N GLN A 570 4.92 -25.47 -11.77
CA GLN A 570 5.63 -24.27 -11.31
C GLN A 570 7.15 -24.45 -11.31
N ARG A 571 7.67 -25.64 -10.96
CA ARG A 571 9.10 -25.94 -11.07
C ARG A 571 9.58 -25.91 -12.53
N LEU A 572 8.82 -26.48 -13.47
CA LEU A 572 9.14 -26.44 -14.89
C LEU A 572 9.09 -25.00 -15.43
N GLN A 573 8.14 -24.20 -14.98
CA GLN A 573 8.04 -22.78 -15.33
C GLN A 573 9.23 -21.98 -14.80
N ALA A 574 9.66 -22.23 -13.57
CA ALA A 574 10.85 -21.61 -12.99
C ALA A 574 12.10 -21.95 -13.82
N TRP A 575 12.31 -23.23 -14.16
CA TRP A 575 13.42 -23.64 -15.04
C TRP A 575 13.38 -22.96 -16.41
N SER A 576 12.19 -22.88 -17.02
CA SER A 576 11.99 -22.17 -18.28
C SER A 576 12.41 -20.69 -18.16
N MET A 577 12.03 -20.01 -17.08
CA MET A 577 12.40 -18.60 -16.86
C MET A 577 13.88 -18.41 -16.52
N LEU A 578 14.50 -19.33 -15.77
CA LEU A 578 15.94 -19.33 -15.47
C LEU A 578 16.81 -19.50 -16.72
N LEU A 579 16.29 -20.12 -17.79
CA LEU A 579 16.96 -20.20 -19.08
C LEU A 579 16.63 -19.01 -19.99
N TYR A 580 15.39 -18.52 -19.93
CA TYR A 580 14.92 -17.37 -20.69
C TYR A 580 15.73 -16.09 -20.41
N TYR A 581 15.83 -15.69 -19.14
CA TYR A 581 16.38 -14.38 -18.75
C TYR A 581 17.86 -14.22 -19.14
N PRO A 582 18.76 -15.17 -18.85
CA PRO A 582 20.16 -15.05 -19.27
C PRO A 582 20.30 -14.93 -20.79
N LEU A 583 19.55 -15.71 -21.57
CA LEU A 583 19.57 -15.61 -23.03
C LEU A 583 19.03 -14.26 -23.51
N GLU A 584 17.98 -13.74 -22.86
CA GLU A 584 17.46 -12.41 -23.13
C GLU A 584 18.52 -11.32 -22.92
N HIS A 585 19.18 -11.37 -21.76
CA HIS A 585 20.20 -10.40 -21.40
C HIS A 585 21.37 -10.45 -22.39
N ILE A 586 21.80 -11.65 -22.78
CA ILE A 586 22.90 -11.83 -23.74
C ILE A 586 22.53 -11.25 -25.11
N TYR A 587 21.38 -11.62 -25.69
CA TYR A 587 21.05 -11.12 -27.03
C TYR A 587 20.78 -9.61 -27.02
N TYR A 588 20.17 -9.07 -25.96
CA TYR A 588 19.91 -7.64 -25.82
C TYR A 588 21.20 -6.84 -25.71
N LEU A 589 22.09 -7.20 -24.76
CA LEU A 589 23.36 -6.50 -24.54
C LEU A 589 24.29 -6.65 -25.75
N ALA A 590 24.31 -7.82 -26.40
CA ALA A 590 25.04 -8.00 -27.66
C ALA A 590 24.47 -7.13 -28.79
N GLY A 591 23.13 -7.01 -28.88
CA GLY A 591 22.47 -6.10 -29.80
C GLY A 591 22.80 -4.61 -29.55
N LYS A 592 23.17 -4.26 -28.33
CA LYS A 592 23.69 -2.93 -27.94
C LYS A 592 25.21 -2.78 -28.13
N GLY A 593 25.90 -3.82 -28.59
CA GLY A 593 27.36 -3.79 -28.80
C GLY A 593 28.19 -3.98 -27.53
N VAL A 594 27.57 -4.31 -26.39
CA VAL A 594 28.29 -4.62 -25.14
C VAL A 594 29.11 -5.91 -25.29
N PHE A 595 28.56 -6.89 -25.99
CA PHE A 595 29.25 -8.14 -26.34
C PHE A 595 29.48 -8.24 -27.84
N LYS A 596 30.66 -8.74 -28.23
CA LYS A 596 30.99 -9.02 -29.64
C LYS A 596 30.40 -10.37 -30.06
N LEU A 597 29.16 -10.38 -30.54
CA LEU A 597 28.52 -11.54 -31.19
C LEU A 597 28.11 -11.18 -32.62
N SER A 598 28.18 -12.16 -33.53
CA SER A 598 27.70 -11.95 -34.90
C SER A 598 26.16 -11.83 -34.90
N PRO A 599 25.56 -11.05 -35.82
CA PRO A 599 24.11 -10.91 -35.93
C PRO A 599 23.37 -12.26 -36.01
N LYS A 600 23.94 -13.23 -36.72
CA LYS A 600 23.41 -14.61 -36.81
C LYS A 600 23.33 -15.29 -35.43
N ARG A 601 24.36 -15.13 -34.59
CA ARG A 601 24.37 -15.69 -33.23
C ARG A 601 23.38 -14.99 -32.32
N ILE A 602 23.28 -13.66 -32.40
CA ILE A 602 22.28 -12.87 -31.65
C ILE A 602 20.87 -13.35 -31.98
N GLY A 603 20.53 -13.48 -33.27
CA GLY A 603 19.23 -14.00 -33.71
C GLY A 603 18.93 -15.41 -33.21
N SER A 604 19.91 -16.33 -33.24
CA SER A 604 19.74 -17.68 -32.70
C SER A 604 19.47 -17.68 -31.19
N ILE A 605 20.18 -16.85 -30.42
CA ILE A 605 19.99 -16.73 -28.96
C ILE A 605 18.61 -16.14 -28.66
N ALA A 606 18.19 -15.13 -29.41
CA ALA A 606 16.86 -14.52 -29.28
C ALA A 606 15.73 -15.53 -29.51
N ILE A 607 15.84 -16.37 -30.54
CA ILE A 607 14.87 -17.44 -30.82
C ILE A 607 14.81 -18.44 -29.66
N TRP A 608 15.96 -18.88 -29.12
CA TRP A 608 15.99 -19.82 -28.00
C TRP A 608 15.42 -19.20 -26.72
N SER A 609 15.72 -17.95 -26.44
CA SER A 609 15.07 -17.19 -25.36
C SER A 609 13.55 -17.23 -25.54
N CYS A 610 13.04 -16.83 -26.71
CA CYS A 610 11.59 -16.84 -27.00
C CYS A 610 10.96 -18.23 -26.89
N ARG A 611 11.69 -19.31 -27.21
CA ARG A 611 11.20 -20.69 -27.03
C ARG A 611 11.05 -21.07 -25.56
N PHE A 612 11.99 -20.66 -24.71
CA PHE A 612 11.83 -20.86 -23.27
C PHE A 612 10.64 -20.06 -22.75
N TRP A 613 10.42 -18.84 -23.23
CA TRP A 613 9.22 -18.09 -22.91
C TRP A 613 7.93 -18.77 -23.40
N ALA A 614 7.91 -19.29 -24.63
CA ALA A 614 6.79 -20.07 -25.15
C ALA A 614 6.49 -21.30 -24.28
N ALA A 615 7.53 -21.99 -23.81
CA ALA A 615 7.39 -23.11 -22.88
C ALA A 615 6.71 -22.69 -21.58
N TYR A 616 7.07 -21.53 -21.00
CA TYR A 616 6.40 -20.98 -19.82
C TYR A 616 4.91 -20.73 -20.08
N VAL A 617 4.57 -20.10 -21.21
CA VAL A 617 3.17 -19.78 -21.57
C VAL A 617 2.33 -21.06 -21.70
N VAL A 618 2.87 -22.10 -22.35
CA VAL A 618 2.21 -23.40 -22.45
C VAL A 618 2.02 -24.03 -21.08
N LEU A 619 3.05 -24.02 -20.23
CA LEU A 619 2.95 -24.51 -18.85
C LEU A 619 1.94 -23.70 -18.03
N GLN A 620 1.83 -22.39 -18.27
CA GLN A 620 0.87 -21.53 -17.60
C GLN A 620 -0.57 -21.86 -18.01
N ILE A 621 -0.82 -22.23 -19.26
CA ILE A 621 -2.14 -22.73 -19.69
C ILE A 621 -2.50 -24.01 -18.94
N PHE A 622 -1.56 -24.94 -18.76
CA PHE A 622 -1.77 -26.14 -17.95
C PHE A 622 -1.98 -25.83 -16.47
N HIS A 623 -1.22 -24.87 -15.92
CA HIS A 623 -1.39 -24.37 -14.56
C HIS A 623 -2.82 -23.83 -14.36
N ILE A 624 -3.26 -22.89 -15.21
CA ILE A 624 -4.60 -22.31 -15.16
C ILE A 624 -5.68 -23.39 -15.27
N ARG A 625 -5.53 -24.35 -16.19
CA ARG A 625 -6.46 -25.48 -16.31
C ARG A 625 -6.56 -26.28 -15.02
N ARG A 626 -5.42 -26.62 -14.40
CA ARG A 626 -5.39 -27.36 -13.13
C ARG A 626 -5.98 -26.53 -11.99
N SER A 627 -5.68 -25.24 -11.93
CA SER A 627 -6.26 -24.31 -10.95
C SER A 627 -7.79 -24.22 -11.06
N PHE A 628 -8.35 -24.17 -12.27
CA PHE A 628 -9.81 -24.22 -12.46
C PHE A 628 -10.41 -25.55 -12.00
N GLN A 629 -9.74 -26.68 -12.25
CA GLN A 629 -10.19 -27.99 -11.75
C GLN A 629 -10.25 -28.02 -10.23
N LEU A 630 -9.19 -27.55 -9.56
CA LEU A 630 -9.14 -27.49 -8.09
C LEU A 630 -10.18 -26.51 -7.53
N LEU A 631 -10.38 -25.36 -8.16
CA LEU A 631 -11.40 -24.39 -7.77
C LEU A 631 -12.81 -24.98 -7.86
N ASN A 632 -13.11 -25.74 -8.93
CA ASN A 632 -14.40 -26.42 -9.08
C ASN A 632 -14.60 -27.51 -8.03
N LEU A 633 -13.54 -28.25 -7.67
CA LEU A 633 -13.59 -29.24 -6.60
C LEU A 633 -13.83 -28.59 -5.23
N GLU A 634 -13.13 -27.50 -4.92
CA GLU A 634 -13.30 -26.74 -3.67
C GLU A 634 -14.71 -26.14 -3.58
N ARG A 635 -15.21 -25.54 -4.67
CA ARG A 635 -16.59 -25.04 -4.76
C ARG A 635 -17.60 -26.16 -4.53
N ALA A 636 -17.41 -27.32 -5.18
CA ALA A 636 -18.29 -28.46 -4.98
C ALA A 636 -18.24 -28.99 -3.54
N SER A 637 -17.07 -28.98 -2.88
CA SER A 637 -16.97 -29.38 -1.47
C SER A 637 -17.69 -28.43 -0.53
N VAL A 638 -17.58 -27.10 -0.75
CA VAL A 638 -18.29 -26.09 0.05
C VAL A 638 -19.80 -26.25 -0.13
N ILE A 639 -20.29 -26.40 -1.36
CA ILE A 639 -21.73 -26.59 -1.61
C ILE A 639 -22.25 -27.89 -0.97
N ARG A 640 -21.47 -28.97 -1.01
CA ARG A 640 -21.84 -30.24 -0.36
C ARG A 640 -21.88 -30.10 1.16
N SER A 641 -20.87 -29.49 1.78
CA SER A 641 -20.84 -29.29 3.23
C SER A 641 -21.97 -28.37 3.69
N THR A 642 -22.28 -27.31 2.94
CA THR A 642 -23.47 -26.46 3.17
C THR A 642 -24.74 -27.31 3.15
N ARG A 643 -24.94 -28.15 2.13
CA ARG A 643 -26.15 -28.97 2.01
C ARG A 643 -26.30 -29.97 3.17
N GLU A 644 -25.21 -30.59 3.60
CA GLU A 644 -25.19 -31.50 4.75
C GLU A 644 -25.47 -30.77 6.06
N ARG A 645 -24.93 -29.56 6.23
CA ARG A 645 -25.16 -28.72 7.43
C ARG A 645 -26.62 -28.25 7.53
N VAL A 646 -27.18 -27.79 6.41
CA VAL A 646 -28.60 -27.40 6.31
C VAL A 646 -29.50 -28.61 6.60
N ARG A 647 -29.18 -29.78 6.03
CA ARG A 647 -29.94 -31.02 6.27
C ARG A 647 -29.87 -31.49 7.73
N SER A 648 -28.76 -31.23 8.43
CA SER A 648 -28.57 -31.62 9.83
C SER A 648 -29.10 -30.59 10.84
N GLY A 649 -29.70 -29.48 10.38
CA GLY A 649 -30.26 -28.45 11.25
C GLY A 649 -29.22 -27.64 12.02
N LYS A 650 -27.94 -27.68 11.60
CA LYS A 650 -26.80 -27.02 12.26
C LYS A 650 -26.38 -25.72 11.56
N ALA A 651 -27.36 -24.96 11.04
CA ALA A 651 -27.09 -23.70 10.37
C ALA A 651 -27.18 -22.54 11.37
N ASP A 652 -26.09 -22.27 12.08
CA ASP A 652 -25.93 -21.05 12.86
C ASP A 652 -25.44 -19.88 11.98
N THR A 653 -25.57 -18.66 12.50
CA THR A 653 -25.24 -17.41 11.78
C THR A 653 -23.76 -17.34 11.41
N GLU A 654 -22.87 -17.87 12.25
CA GLU A 654 -21.42 -17.87 12.05
C GLU A 654 -21.00 -18.79 10.89
N ALA A 655 -21.59 -19.99 10.78
CA ALA A 655 -21.36 -20.90 9.66
C ALA A 655 -21.82 -20.29 8.33
N VAL A 656 -22.94 -19.57 8.32
CA VAL A 656 -23.47 -18.91 7.12
C VAL A 656 -22.56 -17.78 6.64
N GLU A 657 -22.08 -16.91 7.53
CA GLU A 657 -21.15 -15.85 7.16
C GLU A 657 -19.78 -16.41 6.71
N THR A 658 -19.29 -17.46 7.36
CA THR A 658 -18.06 -18.15 6.94
C THR A 658 -18.19 -18.75 5.53
N GLU A 659 -19.32 -19.39 5.21
CA GLU A 659 -19.60 -19.94 3.89
C GLU A 659 -19.67 -18.85 2.81
N LYS A 660 -20.33 -17.74 3.12
CA LYS A 660 -20.43 -16.59 2.22
C LYS A 660 -19.04 -16.00 1.94
N ALA A 661 -18.20 -15.86 2.96
CA ALA A 661 -16.81 -15.43 2.80
C ALA A 661 -16.01 -16.42 1.93
N GLN A 662 -16.16 -17.73 2.14
CA GLN A 662 -15.51 -18.76 1.31
C GLN A 662 -15.97 -18.70 -0.15
N LEU A 663 -17.27 -18.57 -0.42
CA LEU A 663 -17.81 -18.45 -1.79
C LEU A 663 -17.36 -17.16 -2.48
N GLN A 664 -17.30 -16.04 -1.75
CA GLN A 664 -16.75 -14.79 -2.27
C GLN A 664 -15.25 -14.92 -2.62
N ALA A 665 -14.47 -15.58 -1.76
CA ALA A 665 -13.06 -15.85 -2.02
C ALA A 665 -12.87 -16.75 -3.26
N LEU A 666 -13.74 -17.76 -3.44
CA LEU A 666 -13.74 -18.61 -4.63
C LEU A 666 -14.14 -17.84 -5.90
N ALA A 667 -15.13 -16.96 -5.81
CA ALA A 667 -15.54 -16.11 -6.94
C ALA A 667 -14.44 -15.14 -7.36
N LYS A 668 -13.71 -14.55 -6.38
CA LYS A 668 -12.53 -13.72 -6.65
C LYS A 668 -11.44 -14.52 -7.37
N ARG A 669 -11.07 -15.70 -6.84
CA ARG A 669 -10.09 -16.61 -7.46
C ARG A 669 -10.47 -17.01 -8.89
N GLU A 670 -11.76 -17.26 -9.16
CA GLU A 670 -12.25 -17.57 -10.50
C GLU A 670 -12.08 -16.38 -11.47
N LYS A 671 -12.37 -15.17 -11.01
CA LYS A 671 -12.20 -13.95 -11.80
C LYS A 671 -10.73 -13.71 -12.16
N ASP A 672 -9.82 -13.94 -11.21
CA ASP A 672 -8.38 -13.83 -11.43
C ASP A 672 -7.90 -14.86 -12.47
N LEU A 673 -8.31 -16.13 -12.34
CA LEU A 673 -7.97 -17.16 -13.34
C LEU A 673 -8.51 -16.85 -14.74
N LYS A 674 -9.72 -16.29 -14.85
CA LYS A 674 -10.29 -15.85 -16.14
C LYS A 674 -9.48 -14.71 -16.76
N ARG A 675 -8.99 -13.77 -15.96
CA ARG A 675 -8.09 -12.71 -16.44
C ARG A 675 -6.80 -13.32 -16.95
N ASP A 676 -6.22 -14.26 -16.23
CA ASP A 676 -4.98 -14.92 -16.64
C ASP A 676 -5.15 -15.70 -17.96
N CYS A 677 -6.34 -16.29 -18.22
CA CYS A 677 -6.66 -16.84 -19.55
C CYS A 677 -6.53 -15.80 -20.66
N TRP A 678 -7.04 -14.58 -20.47
CA TRP A 678 -6.94 -13.52 -21.47
C TRP A 678 -5.50 -13.06 -21.70
N VAL A 679 -4.71 -13.01 -20.63
CA VAL A 679 -3.28 -12.73 -20.72
C VAL A 679 -2.58 -13.78 -21.58
N GLN A 680 -2.80 -15.08 -21.30
CA GLN A 680 -2.19 -16.16 -22.09
C GLN A 680 -2.74 -16.26 -23.52
N ALA A 681 -4.01 -15.89 -23.75
CA ALA A 681 -4.58 -15.84 -25.09
C ALA A 681 -3.87 -14.81 -25.99
N GLY A 682 -3.38 -13.71 -25.41
CA GLY A 682 -2.53 -12.76 -26.12
C GLY A 682 -1.09 -13.25 -26.28
N TYR A 683 -0.49 -13.86 -25.24
CA TYR A 683 0.91 -14.28 -25.31
C TYR A 683 1.17 -15.54 -26.13
N LEU A 684 0.26 -16.51 -26.16
CA LEU A 684 0.46 -17.75 -26.91
C LEU A 684 0.79 -17.51 -28.40
N PRO A 685 0.03 -16.72 -29.18
CA PRO A 685 0.39 -16.44 -30.57
C PRO A 685 1.67 -15.61 -30.72
N LEU A 686 1.96 -14.71 -29.78
CA LEU A 686 3.18 -13.89 -29.79
C LEU A 686 4.44 -14.72 -29.57
N THR A 687 4.45 -15.52 -28.50
CA THR A 687 5.56 -16.42 -28.19
C THR A 687 5.81 -17.44 -29.28
N ALA A 688 4.75 -17.97 -29.91
CA ALA A 688 4.86 -18.83 -31.07
C ALA A 688 5.49 -18.09 -32.26
N HIS A 689 5.08 -16.85 -32.53
CA HIS A 689 5.65 -16.03 -33.60
C HIS A 689 7.15 -15.79 -33.38
N TRP A 690 7.58 -15.32 -32.21
CA TRP A 690 9.01 -15.04 -31.96
C TRP A 690 9.88 -16.29 -31.74
N SER A 691 9.28 -17.47 -31.57
CA SER A 691 10.00 -18.75 -31.49
C SER A 691 10.42 -19.31 -32.85
N LEU A 692 10.00 -18.69 -33.95
CA LEU A 692 10.25 -19.13 -35.32
C LEU A 692 11.08 -18.10 -36.09
N PRO A 693 12.07 -18.51 -36.90
CA PRO A 693 12.90 -17.59 -37.68
C PRO A 693 12.13 -16.64 -38.60
N HIS A 694 10.98 -17.07 -39.12
CA HIS A 694 10.16 -16.30 -40.07
C HIS A 694 8.88 -15.73 -39.44
N GLY A 695 8.67 -15.94 -38.13
CA GLY A 695 7.41 -15.58 -37.50
C GLY A 695 6.24 -16.50 -37.88
N LEU A 696 5.16 -16.41 -37.10
CA LEU A 696 3.86 -17.05 -37.38
C LEU A 696 2.80 -16.03 -37.83
N LEU A 697 2.74 -14.89 -37.15
CA LEU A 697 1.80 -13.82 -37.45
C LEU A 697 2.16 -13.10 -38.77
N PRO A 698 1.16 -12.72 -39.58
CA PRO A 698 1.41 -12.26 -40.96
C PRO A 698 1.94 -10.83 -41.05
N ASN A 699 1.75 -10.01 -40.01
CA ASN A 699 2.27 -8.64 -39.94
C ASN A 699 2.26 -8.13 -38.48
N ASN A 700 2.87 -6.96 -38.29
CA ASN A 700 2.98 -6.31 -36.98
C ASN A 700 1.63 -5.84 -36.40
N VAL A 701 0.57 -5.73 -37.20
CA VAL A 701 -0.76 -5.41 -36.67
C VAL A 701 -1.24 -6.52 -35.75
N TRP A 702 -1.04 -7.78 -36.15
CA TRP A 702 -1.43 -8.92 -35.32
C TRP A 702 -0.57 -9.05 -34.06
N VAL A 703 0.73 -8.70 -34.16
CA VAL A 703 1.59 -8.55 -32.97
C VAL A 703 1.00 -7.51 -32.02
N GLY A 704 0.60 -6.35 -32.56
CA GLY A 704 -0.06 -5.29 -31.80
C GLY A 704 -1.39 -5.72 -31.17
N VAL A 705 -2.25 -6.44 -31.91
CA VAL A 705 -3.54 -6.94 -31.40
C VAL A 705 -3.33 -7.91 -30.25
N CYS A 706 -2.52 -8.96 -30.45
CA CYS A 706 -2.28 -9.98 -29.43
C CYS A 706 -1.60 -9.38 -28.19
N GLY A 707 -0.63 -8.48 -28.39
CA GLY A 707 0.07 -7.81 -27.30
C GLY A 707 -0.83 -6.84 -26.53
N THR A 708 -1.71 -6.10 -27.22
CA THR A 708 -2.68 -5.21 -26.56
C THR A 708 -3.67 -6.00 -25.71
N VAL A 709 -4.16 -7.16 -26.19
CA VAL A 709 -5.04 -8.04 -25.41
C VAL A 709 -4.35 -8.48 -24.11
N ALA A 710 -3.11 -8.97 -24.21
CA ALA A 710 -2.34 -9.36 -23.03
C ALA A 710 -2.08 -8.17 -22.09
N ALA A 711 -1.77 -7.01 -22.65
CA ALA A 711 -1.45 -5.80 -21.89
C ALA A 711 -2.64 -5.23 -21.14
N VAL A 712 -3.80 -5.11 -21.78
CA VAL A 712 -5.01 -4.60 -21.13
C VAL A 712 -5.51 -5.59 -20.06
N ALA A 713 -5.48 -6.89 -20.35
CA ALA A 713 -5.85 -7.90 -19.36
C ALA A 713 -4.91 -7.88 -18.14
N GLY A 714 -3.60 -7.77 -18.36
CA GLY A 714 -2.60 -7.65 -17.30
C GLY A 714 -2.72 -6.34 -16.51
N LEU A 715 -2.87 -5.21 -17.21
CA LEU A 715 -3.03 -3.87 -16.61
C LEU A 715 -4.26 -3.81 -15.70
N LYS A 716 -5.36 -4.45 -16.07
CA LYS A 716 -6.56 -4.55 -15.23
C LYS A 716 -6.30 -5.30 -13.92
N GLY A 717 -5.39 -6.27 -13.93
CA GLY A 717 -4.93 -6.97 -12.73
C GLY A 717 -4.16 -6.03 -11.80
N VAL A 718 -3.13 -5.37 -12.32
CA VAL A 718 -2.31 -4.43 -11.54
C VAL A 718 -3.13 -3.24 -11.04
N TRP A 719 -4.06 -2.73 -11.86
CA TRP A 719 -5.01 -1.69 -11.46
C TRP A 719 -5.84 -2.13 -10.24
N GLN A 720 -6.32 -3.38 -10.20
CA GLN A 720 -7.07 -3.88 -9.06
C GLN A 720 -6.19 -4.12 -7.83
N ALA A 721 -4.92 -4.47 -8.01
CA ALA A 721 -3.97 -4.66 -6.91
C ALA A 721 -3.48 -3.34 -6.29
N THR A 722 -3.52 -2.25 -7.07
CA THR A 722 -3.10 -0.88 -6.66
C THR A 722 -4.28 0.02 -6.27
N ALA A 723 -5.51 -0.50 -6.38
CA ALA A 723 -6.75 0.16 -5.97
C ALA A 723 -6.84 0.18 -4.45
#